data_AF-A0A432J652-F1
#
_entry.id   AF-A0A432J652-F1
#
_cell.length_a   1.000
_cell.length_b   1.000
_cell.length_c   1.000
_cell.angle_alpha   90.00
_cell.angle_beta   90.00
_cell.angle_gamma   90.00
#
_symmetry.space_group_name_H-M   'P 1'
#
loop_
_entity.id
_entity.type
_entity.pdbx_description
1 polymer ?
#
loop_
_entity_poly.entity_id
_entity_poly.type
_entity_poly.pdbx_seq_one_letter_code
_entity_poly.pdbx_strand_id
1 'polypeptide(L)'
;MTRLHTRNLLVILLLALTLTLLTNASTSQAAPSASTTILINEFIATPTNSEAIELCNATDAPIDVSGWTIDWGYGSTTIDASQIVPANGYLVLNDDNTGDIGISNDGTVLSIKDLSSTVIDSVAYGDDGGAPKPEYNYSTARVPNCIDADNDAADWNIDDSPTMGSANDGPASALGSSTITINEVTGESGASFVELYNSGSSSVDLSNWRISVDDSYDIPSGQSIAAGGFWVLDEANFPQYFNMDAHGDNIYLFNNTKERVDQIGWNSDPGTGNSWNRLPDGAGAHNGWREDLTPLTAQSVTKGYTNVPSGEQAPDVATTTPADGATDVAIDANIIVTFSEAVNVTGNWFLIDCTKSGQRQVADTTVTGGPTTYTIDPTADFTAVESCHITIYKDNVTDQDTDDPPDSMEADFVWDFSTVGAPPPCSTIPQIQGTDYWSNCQGHQDNIQGCITGVSAKGFYFQDVNGDGDPNSSDGIYAYFYSSWDNPNGLAPGDLVSVSGMVTEYYDTTEFANSSSDPLHVNVLGNCTLPPPVVILPDDDPAADLMTLYEQYEGMRVKMSFDGWVVGATRRYRSRYPAGDPEIAFVDHGSSIPDYTRVFEDDYPGYQGISYLSGGLGHNLPDLDFGDNLAGTNITGVLGYQFSKYALLVDSDPALTTVDNQDVSTDVTPLDPEKKQFDVCNFNVENLFDNIDDGQGDWGDWAPGYPTSGSAEGAAEYQAKIDAVATVFVDKMKSCMVVGVEEVEGKQQVYDNLAAAVTVKDPAHTWQAAYVESGDSRDISQGFLWREDVTKVSITPVSGSPYTGWVSDGVLDFVRTPPDGLFRFYAGSTDEIDLHFYAVHFKSKRSNSSCTTPDCTDKREKEAADLRDILSHHQQAGENALGGGDFNDTIGSSPINILDGSTDSKNLFYDLDHDQRWSYVFSGESEVLDHMYLTMNLYQEQTPGWGHDFGPIHCDADFPSTERASDHDPVRALFSRCVTVTAPENAKIVANAGVNGIDLNWDGVSLSASYQVWESANPYFSPDPQTDTPLAETENTTYTDENSLGDPATNHYYTITAVNACGNASALSNRIGEFDFALTPGN
;
A
#
# COMPACT_ATOMS: atom_id res chain seq x y z
N MET A 1 -4.84 44.44 -20.81
CA MET A 1 -5.67 45.66 -20.64
C MET A 1 -7.00 45.48 -21.33
N THR A 2 -8.10 45.82 -20.65
CA THR A 2 -9.50 45.86 -21.12
C THR A 2 -10.10 44.57 -21.71
N ARG A 3 -11.35 44.19 -21.45
CA ARG A 3 -12.36 44.43 -20.39
C ARG A 3 -13.68 43.92 -20.98
N LEU A 4 -14.41 43.13 -20.20
CA LEU A 4 -15.87 43.18 -20.05
C LEU A 4 -16.83 43.12 -21.28
N HIS A 5 -17.57 42.01 -21.32
CA HIS A 5 -19.02 41.97 -21.04
C HIS A 5 -20.07 42.56 -22.02
N THR A 6 -20.83 41.61 -22.59
CA THR A 6 -22.32 41.48 -22.55
C THR A 6 -23.28 42.34 -23.41
N ARG A 7 -24.23 41.58 -24.01
CA ARG A 7 -25.71 41.76 -24.08
C ARG A 7 -26.39 42.63 -25.16
N ASN A 8 -27.02 41.90 -26.10
CA ASN A 8 -28.49 41.84 -26.33
C ASN A 8 -29.25 42.62 -27.47
N LEU A 9 -30.23 41.88 -28.05
CA LEU A 9 -31.51 42.24 -28.72
C LEU A 9 -31.63 42.59 -30.25
N LEU A 10 -31.92 41.58 -31.09
CA LEU A 10 -33.21 41.26 -31.82
C LEU A 10 -34.25 42.40 -32.16
N VAL A 11 -35.07 42.48 -33.25
CA VAL A 11 -35.40 41.72 -34.52
C VAL A 11 -36.07 42.68 -35.58
N ILE A 12 -36.27 42.31 -36.88
CA ILE A 12 -37.57 42.37 -37.68
C ILE A 12 -37.43 42.30 -39.25
N LEU A 13 -38.04 41.25 -39.88
CA LEU A 13 -38.70 40.98 -41.22
C LEU A 13 -38.23 41.62 -42.58
N LEU A 14 -38.55 41.17 -43.83
CA LEU A 14 -39.76 40.51 -44.44
C LEU A 14 -39.55 39.93 -45.92
N LEU A 15 -39.99 38.67 -46.23
CA LEU A 15 -40.35 37.98 -47.55
C LEU A 15 -39.40 37.94 -48.82
N ALA A 16 -39.40 36.97 -49.79
CA ALA A 16 -40.19 35.73 -50.10
C ALA A 16 -39.52 34.71 -51.09
N LEU A 17 -39.86 33.39 -50.99
CA LEU A 17 -39.98 32.25 -51.98
C LEU A 17 -38.89 32.01 -53.10
N THR A 18 -38.42 30.79 -53.48
CA THR A 18 -38.77 29.35 -53.27
C THR A 18 -37.53 28.42 -53.44
N LEU A 19 -37.39 27.32 -52.66
CA LEU A 19 -37.28 25.90 -53.15
C LEU A 19 -37.17 24.89 -51.97
N THR A 20 -37.98 23.81 -52.02
CA THR A 20 -37.91 22.52 -51.28
C THR A 20 -37.63 22.47 -49.75
N LEU A 21 -38.73 22.27 -49.00
CA LEU A 21 -38.95 21.24 -47.96
C LEU A 21 -38.00 21.23 -46.74
N LEU A 22 -38.29 21.99 -45.67
CA LEU A 22 -39.25 21.72 -44.56
C LEU A 22 -38.71 20.66 -43.57
N THR A 23 -38.58 20.91 -42.25
CA THR A 23 -39.16 21.98 -41.39
C THR A 23 -38.15 22.60 -40.42
N ASN A 24 -38.20 23.93 -40.24
CA ASN A 24 -37.47 24.60 -39.16
C ASN A 24 -38.18 24.45 -37.82
N ALA A 25 -37.39 24.32 -36.76
CA ALA A 25 -37.83 24.45 -35.38
C ALA A 25 -38.55 25.78 -35.14
N SER A 26 -39.70 25.69 -34.48
CA SER A 26 -40.30 26.80 -33.73
C SER A 26 -40.76 26.23 -32.39
N THR A 27 -40.32 26.86 -31.30
CA THR A 27 -40.64 26.47 -29.93
C THR A 27 -42.14 26.49 -29.66
N SER A 28 -42.76 25.32 -29.74
CA SER A 28 -43.95 25.01 -28.96
C SER A 28 -43.52 24.20 -27.75
N GLN A 29 -43.84 24.69 -26.55
CA GLN A 29 -43.91 23.83 -25.38
C GLN A 29 -45.11 22.90 -25.59
N ALA A 30 -44.84 21.72 -26.12
CA ALA A 30 -45.67 20.53 -25.96
C ALA A 30 -44.97 19.66 -24.91
N ALA A 31 -45.76 18.94 -24.11
CA ALA A 31 -45.25 18.10 -23.01
C ALA A 31 -44.22 17.06 -23.50
N PRO A 32 -43.31 16.59 -22.61
CA PRO A 32 -42.45 15.46 -22.93
C PRO A 32 -43.29 14.26 -23.37
N SER A 33 -42.77 13.50 -24.33
CA SER A 33 -43.38 12.25 -24.78
C SER A 33 -42.86 11.12 -23.91
N ALA A 34 -43.29 11.09 -22.64
CA ALA A 34 -43.04 9.96 -21.74
C ALA A 34 -43.42 8.63 -22.43
N SER A 35 -42.53 7.64 -22.33
CA SER A 35 -42.69 6.34 -22.97
C SER A 35 -43.67 5.47 -22.17
N THR A 36 -44.98 5.74 -22.32
CA THR A 36 -45.99 4.98 -21.59
C THR A 36 -46.08 3.54 -22.10
N THR A 37 -45.41 2.57 -21.46
CA THR A 37 -45.85 1.15 -21.44
C THR A 37 -45.19 0.27 -20.37
N ILE A 38 -43.86 0.20 -20.31
CA ILE A 38 -43.06 -0.62 -19.39
C ILE A 38 -42.09 0.29 -18.64
N LEU A 39 -41.92 0.06 -17.34
CA LEU A 39 -40.94 0.75 -16.48
C LEU A 39 -40.17 -0.28 -15.65
N ILE A 40 -38.93 0.05 -15.30
CA ILE A 40 -38.19 -0.58 -14.20
C ILE A 40 -38.89 -0.16 -12.91
N ASN A 41 -39.20 -1.12 -12.04
CA ASN A 41 -39.99 -0.89 -10.83
C ASN A 41 -39.24 -1.22 -9.54
N GLU A 42 -38.34 -2.18 -9.55
CA GLU A 42 -37.53 -2.59 -8.40
C GLU A 42 -36.22 -3.22 -8.92
N PHE A 43 -35.08 -3.02 -8.26
CA PHE A 43 -33.85 -3.75 -8.57
C PHE A 43 -32.98 -4.04 -7.34
N ILE A 44 -32.24 -5.15 -7.41
CA ILE A 44 -31.30 -5.61 -6.38
C ILE A 44 -29.92 -5.72 -7.02
N ALA A 45 -28.96 -4.97 -6.48
CA ALA A 45 -27.53 -5.12 -6.76
C ALA A 45 -26.88 -5.78 -5.54
N THR A 46 -26.18 -6.90 -5.73
CA THR A 46 -25.42 -7.55 -4.64
C THR A 46 -24.21 -8.28 -5.22
N PRO A 47 -23.12 -8.47 -4.46
CA PRO A 47 -22.00 -9.35 -4.84
C PRO A 47 -22.35 -10.86 -4.79
N THR A 48 -23.62 -11.22 -5.00
CA THR A 48 -24.12 -12.60 -5.05
C THR A 48 -24.99 -12.80 -6.28
N ASN A 49 -25.12 -14.05 -6.75
CA ASN A 49 -25.93 -14.45 -7.91
C ASN A 49 -27.45 -14.39 -7.66
N SER A 50 -27.91 -13.31 -7.03
CA SER A 50 -29.31 -13.01 -6.70
C SER A 50 -29.71 -11.61 -7.19
N GLU A 51 -28.92 -11.03 -8.10
CA GLU A 51 -29.28 -9.81 -8.82
C GLU A 51 -30.60 -10.00 -9.57
N ALA A 52 -31.45 -8.97 -9.51
CA ALA A 52 -32.78 -9.04 -10.09
C ALA A 52 -33.28 -7.65 -10.48
N ILE A 53 -34.07 -7.60 -11.56
CA ILE A 53 -34.72 -6.39 -12.05
C ILE A 53 -36.20 -6.69 -12.25
N GLU A 54 -37.07 -5.98 -11.56
CA GLU A 54 -38.50 -6.02 -11.84
C GLU A 54 -38.89 -4.99 -12.89
N LEU A 55 -39.59 -5.46 -13.93
CA LEU A 55 -40.35 -4.62 -14.85
C LEU A 55 -41.82 -4.61 -14.47
N CYS A 56 -42.46 -3.44 -14.54
CA CYS A 56 -43.90 -3.33 -14.41
C CYS A 56 -44.56 -2.73 -15.66
N ASN A 57 -45.81 -3.12 -15.88
CA ASN A 57 -46.60 -2.75 -17.06
C ASN A 57 -47.80 -1.88 -16.67
N ALA A 58 -47.68 -0.58 -16.94
CA ALA A 58 -48.70 0.43 -16.63
C ALA A 58 -49.93 0.39 -17.57
N THR A 59 -50.12 -0.68 -18.36
CA THR A 59 -51.18 -0.78 -19.38
C THR A 59 -52.19 -1.90 -19.14
N ASP A 60 -53.37 -1.73 -19.75
CA ASP A 60 -54.46 -2.71 -19.75
C ASP A 60 -54.22 -3.95 -20.66
N ALA A 61 -53.02 -4.12 -21.23
CA ALA A 61 -52.68 -5.25 -22.10
C ALA A 61 -51.33 -5.88 -21.71
N PRO A 62 -51.18 -7.22 -21.77
CA PRO A 62 -49.88 -7.85 -21.55
C PRO A 62 -48.90 -7.47 -22.67
N ILE A 63 -47.63 -7.28 -22.32
CA ILE A 63 -46.57 -6.85 -23.24
C ILE A 63 -45.50 -7.93 -23.28
N ASP A 64 -45.13 -8.35 -24.48
CA ASP A 64 -44.06 -9.31 -24.76
C ASP A 64 -42.73 -8.55 -24.84
N VAL A 65 -41.81 -8.84 -23.92
CA VAL A 65 -40.49 -8.20 -23.79
C VAL A 65 -39.37 -9.14 -24.22
N SER A 66 -39.68 -10.30 -24.82
CA SER A 66 -38.66 -11.22 -25.31
C SER A 66 -37.76 -10.60 -26.37
N GLY A 67 -36.45 -10.79 -26.20
CA GLY A 67 -35.42 -10.23 -27.07
C GLY A 67 -35.11 -8.75 -26.83
N TRP A 68 -35.76 -8.10 -25.86
CA TRP A 68 -35.35 -6.77 -25.40
C TRP A 68 -34.01 -6.88 -24.66
N THR A 69 -33.29 -5.77 -24.55
CA THR A 69 -31.96 -5.70 -23.95
C THR A 69 -32.02 -5.02 -22.58
N ILE A 70 -31.38 -5.62 -21.59
CA ILE A 70 -30.98 -4.95 -20.33
C ILE A 70 -29.56 -4.46 -20.53
N ASP A 71 -29.28 -3.21 -20.19
CA ASP A 71 -27.98 -2.57 -20.35
C ASP A 71 -27.66 -1.76 -19.09
N TRP A 72 -26.52 -2.06 -18.47
CA TRP A 72 -26.06 -1.50 -17.20
C TRP A 72 -24.73 -0.74 -17.38
N GLY A 73 -24.59 -0.02 -18.49
CA GLY A 73 -23.49 0.91 -18.72
C GLY A 73 -22.20 0.27 -19.26
N TYR A 74 -21.68 -0.74 -18.58
CA TYR A 74 -20.47 -1.50 -18.97
C TYR A 74 -20.76 -2.93 -19.47
N GLY A 75 -22.00 -3.41 -19.32
CA GLY A 75 -22.45 -4.71 -19.83
C GLY A 75 -23.90 -4.67 -20.29
N SER A 76 -24.32 -5.74 -20.98
CA SER A 76 -25.71 -5.90 -21.41
C SER A 76 -26.06 -7.35 -21.67
N THR A 77 -27.31 -7.73 -21.46
CA THR A 77 -27.85 -9.05 -21.83
C THR A 77 -29.23 -8.96 -22.48
N THR A 78 -29.75 -10.07 -22.99
CA THR A 78 -31.01 -10.16 -23.75
C THR A 78 -32.05 -10.99 -23.00
N ILE A 79 -33.26 -10.44 -22.84
CA ILE A 79 -34.37 -11.12 -22.19
C ILE A 79 -34.80 -12.36 -22.99
N ASP A 80 -34.96 -13.51 -22.33
CA ASP A 80 -35.26 -14.78 -22.98
C ASP A 80 -36.60 -14.81 -23.72
N ALA A 81 -36.78 -15.86 -24.53
CA ALA A 81 -38.02 -16.13 -25.25
C ALA A 81 -39.19 -16.52 -24.31
N SER A 82 -40.38 -15.96 -24.58
CA SER A 82 -41.66 -16.14 -23.85
C SER A 82 -41.84 -15.31 -22.57
N GLN A 83 -41.10 -14.21 -22.41
CA GLN A 83 -41.21 -13.29 -21.28
C GLN A 83 -42.26 -12.20 -21.54
N ILE A 84 -43.32 -12.20 -20.72
CA ILE A 84 -44.49 -11.34 -20.90
C ILE A 84 -44.83 -10.66 -19.58
N VAL A 85 -44.79 -9.33 -19.55
CA VAL A 85 -45.23 -8.53 -18.40
C VAL A 85 -46.76 -8.44 -18.41
N PRO A 86 -47.49 -8.95 -17.40
CA PRO A 86 -48.96 -8.93 -17.38
C PRO A 86 -49.55 -7.52 -17.40
N ALA A 87 -50.77 -7.36 -17.91
CA ALA A 87 -51.49 -6.08 -17.85
C ALA A 87 -51.68 -5.62 -16.39
N ASN A 88 -51.26 -4.39 -16.05
CA ASN A 88 -51.24 -3.85 -14.68
C ASN A 88 -50.54 -4.82 -13.68
N GLY A 89 -49.40 -5.38 -14.08
CA GLY A 89 -48.64 -6.34 -13.29
C GLY A 89 -47.14 -6.31 -13.60
N TYR A 90 -46.43 -7.27 -13.01
CA TYR A 90 -44.99 -7.25 -12.83
C TYR A 90 -44.31 -8.49 -13.45
N LEU A 91 -43.02 -8.38 -13.75
CA LEU A 91 -42.16 -9.45 -14.22
C LEU A 91 -40.76 -9.27 -13.62
N VAL A 92 -40.29 -10.26 -12.88
CA VAL A 92 -38.92 -10.31 -12.36
C VAL A 92 -37.99 -10.92 -13.41
N LEU A 93 -36.88 -10.24 -13.66
CA LEU A 93 -35.80 -10.66 -14.55
C LEU A 93 -34.55 -10.97 -13.73
N ASN A 94 -33.89 -12.08 -14.05
CA ASN A 94 -32.72 -12.62 -13.35
C ASN A 94 -31.97 -13.61 -14.27
N ASP A 95 -30.84 -14.15 -13.82
CA ASP A 95 -29.98 -15.05 -14.61
C ASP A 95 -30.73 -16.26 -15.23
N ASP A 96 -31.77 -16.78 -14.55
CA ASP A 96 -32.63 -17.87 -15.03
C ASP A 96 -33.43 -17.52 -16.31
N ASN A 97 -33.58 -16.23 -16.63
CA ASN A 97 -34.45 -15.76 -17.71
C ASN A 97 -33.92 -14.58 -18.56
N THR A 98 -32.68 -14.15 -18.30
CA THR A 98 -31.97 -13.17 -19.15
C THR A 98 -30.52 -13.57 -19.47
N GLY A 99 -30.00 -14.62 -18.86
CA GLY A 99 -28.56 -14.79 -18.70
C GLY A 99 -27.98 -13.77 -17.71
N ASP A 100 -26.69 -13.95 -17.41
CA ASP A 100 -25.90 -13.24 -16.40
C ASP A 100 -26.19 -11.72 -16.38
N ILE A 101 -26.76 -11.24 -15.28
CA ILE A 101 -26.88 -9.81 -14.97
C ILE A 101 -25.66 -9.42 -14.11
N GLY A 102 -25.13 -8.20 -14.29
CA GLY A 102 -23.99 -7.69 -13.51
C GLY A 102 -24.14 -6.22 -13.14
N ILE A 103 -25.18 -5.90 -12.36
CA ILE A 103 -25.53 -4.57 -11.85
C ILE A 103 -24.41 -4.04 -10.95
N SER A 104 -24.12 -2.74 -11.05
CA SER A 104 -23.06 -2.09 -10.26
C SER A 104 -23.43 -2.03 -8.79
N ASN A 105 -22.47 -2.33 -7.91
CA ASN A 105 -22.65 -2.12 -6.46
C ASN A 105 -22.44 -0.65 -6.06
N ASP A 106 -21.78 0.14 -6.91
CA ASP A 106 -21.31 1.50 -6.59
C ASP A 106 -22.20 2.54 -7.28
N GLY A 107 -22.50 2.30 -8.56
CA GLY A 107 -23.47 3.07 -9.35
C GLY A 107 -23.39 2.79 -10.83
N THR A 108 -24.51 2.97 -11.56
CA THR A 108 -24.53 3.08 -13.03
C THR A 108 -25.87 3.61 -13.55
N VAL A 109 -26.01 3.75 -14.87
CA VAL A 109 -27.29 3.96 -15.55
C VAL A 109 -27.84 2.63 -16.05
N LEU A 110 -28.78 2.04 -15.31
CA LEU A 110 -29.50 0.84 -15.72
C LEU A 110 -30.60 1.23 -16.72
N SER A 111 -30.70 0.53 -17.85
CA SER A 111 -31.66 0.83 -18.91
C SER A 111 -32.25 -0.40 -19.61
N ILE A 112 -33.51 -0.28 -20.02
CA ILE A 112 -34.25 -1.31 -20.77
C ILE A 112 -34.48 -0.82 -22.19
N LYS A 113 -34.07 -1.61 -23.18
CA LYS A 113 -34.13 -1.25 -24.62
C LYS A 113 -34.95 -2.25 -25.41
N ASP A 114 -35.84 -1.76 -26.28
CA ASP A 114 -36.68 -2.62 -27.11
C ASP A 114 -35.91 -3.30 -28.26
N LEU A 115 -36.61 -4.12 -29.06
CA LEU A 115 -36.08 -4.78 -30.27
C LEU A 115 -35.53 -3.83 -31.36
N SER A 116 -35.72 -2.51 -31.22
CA SER A 116 -35.14 -1.48 -32.09
C SER A 116 -33.95 -0.75 -31.46
N SER A 117 -33.51 -1.21 -30.27
CA SER A 117 -32.52 -0.57 -29.40
C SER A 117 -32.94 0.82 -28.89
N THR A 118 -34.25 1.09 -28.84
CA THR A 118 -34.80 2.32 -28.24
C THR A 118 -34.91 2.12 -26.73
N VAL A 119 -34.31 3.00 -25.93
CA VAL A 119 -34.50 3.03 -24.47
C VAL A 119 -35.98 3.27 -24.17
N ILE A 120 -36.56 2.37 -23.39
CA ILE A 120 -37.97 2.40 -22.95
C ILE A 120 -38.09 3.02 -21.57
N ASP A 121 -37.19 2.66 -20.66
CA ASP A 121 -37.00 3.24 -19.33
C ASP A 121 -35.53 3.14 -18.91
N SER A 122 -35.10 3.98 -17.98
CA SER A 122 -33.76 3.98 -17.39
C SER A 122 -33.78 4.62 -16.00
N VAL A 123 -32.93 4.12 -15.10
CA VAL A 123 -32.66 4.69 -13.78
C VAL A 123 -31.15 4.87 -13.60
N ALA A 124 -30.74 6.05 -13.15
CA ALA A 124 -29.37 6.35 -12.74
C ALA A 124 -29.28 6.38 -11.21
N TYR A 125 -28.40 5.55 -10.64
CA TYR A 125 -28.26 5.35 -9.19
C TYR A 125 -26.80 5.32 -8.76
N GLY A 126 -26.56 5.50 -7.45
CA GLY A 126 -25.21 5.55 -6.89
C GLY A 126 -24.43 6.76 -7.44
N ASP A 127 -23.15 6.60 -7.73
CA ASP A 127 -22.28 7.65 -8.31
C ASP A 127 -22.89 8.30 -9.56
N ASP A 128 -23.66 7.52 -10.32
CA ASP A 128 -24.15 7.89 -11.63
C ASP A 128 -25.50 8.63 -11.59
N GLY A 129 -26.23 8.70 -10.46
CA GLY A 129 -27.52 9.41 -10.41
C GLY A 129 -28.30 9.45 -9.09
N GLY A 130 -29.52 10.01 -9.16
CA GLY A 130 -30.30 10.40 -7.99
C GLY A 130 -31.05 9.28 -7.25
N ALA A 131 -31.23 8.10 -7.86
CA ALA A 131 -31.78 6.94 -7.17
C ALA A 131 -30.75 6.39 -6.16
N PRO A 132 -31.17 5.90 -4.97
CA PRO A 132 -30.22 5.35 -4.01
C PRO A 132 -29.64 4.04 -4.52
N LYS A 133 -28.38 3.73 -4.19
CA LYS A 133 -27.85 2.38 -4.44
C LYS A 133 -28.51 1.37 -3.48
N PRO A 134 -28.78 0.12 -3.91
CA PRO A 134 -29.32 -0.90 -3.02
C PRO A 134 -28.33 -1.25 -1.90
N GLU A 135 -28.77 -1.24 -0.64
CA GLU A 135 -27.98 -1.81 0.47
C GLU A 135 -28.04 -3.36 0.45
N TYR A 136 -27.14 -4.03 1.19
CA TYR A 136 -27.12 -5.50 1.23
C TYR A 136 -28.42 -6.12 1.82
N ASN A 137 -29.10 -6.94 1.01
CA ASN A 137 -30.46 -7.49 1.20
C ASN A 137 -31.63 -6.51 0.99
N TYR A 138 -31.35 -5.27 0.59
CA TYR A 138 -32.36 -4.27 0.26
C TYR A 138 -32.53 -4.23 -1.26
N SER A 139 -33.56 -3.53 -1.72
CA SER A 139 -33.72 -3.17 -3.13
C SER A 139 -33.86 -1.66 -3.27
N THR A 140 -33.62 -1.17 -4.48
CA THR A 140 -34.02 0.18 -4.86
C THR A 140 -35.34 0.08 -5.61
N ALA A 141 -36.37 0.72 -5.06
CA ALA A 141 -37.78 0.55 -5.43
C ALA A 141 -38.41 1.86 -5.90
N ARG A 142 -39.15 1.80 -7.02
CA ARG A 142 -39.87 2.95 -7.60
C ARG A 142 -41.18 3.14 -6.82
N VAL A 143 -41.32 4.25 -6.12
CA VAL A 143 -42.46 4.55 -5.23
C VAL A 143 -42.98 5.97 -5.51
N PRO A 144 -44.08 6.12 -6.29
CA PRO A 144 -45.11 5.11 -6.52
C PRO A 144 -44.83 4.15 -7.68
N ASN A 145 -45.15 2.86 -7.45
CA ASN A 145 -45.13 1.79 -8.46
C ASN A 145 -45.66 2.24 -9.84
N CYS A 146 -44.90 1.92 -10.90
CA CYS A 146 -45.25 2.20 -12.29
C CYS A 146 -45.55 3.66 -12.63
N ILE A 147 -44.97 4.62 -11.89
CA ILE A 147 -45.01 6.05 -12.21
C ILE A 147 -43.58 6.56 -12.33
N ASP A 148 -43.28 7.11 -13.49
CA ASP A 148 -42.03 7.80 -13.81
C ASP A 148 -42.34 9.28 -13.98
N ALA A 149 -41.63 10.12 -13.25
CA ALA A 149 -41.74 11.58 -13.24
C ALA A 149 -40.60 12.26 -14.03
N ASP A 150 -39.77 11.48 -14.73
CA ASP A 150 -38.49 11.90 -15.31
C ASP A 150 -37.54 12.48 -14.23
N ASN A 151 -37.49 11.88 -13.02
CA ASN A 151 -36.62 12.31 -11.90
C ASN A 151 -36.29 11.16 -10.93
N ASP A 152 -35.07 10.62 -11.03
CA ASP A 152 -34.69 9.41 -10.29
C ASP A 152 -34.61 9.62 -8.77
N ALA A 153 -34.33 10.84 -8.30
CA ALA A 153 -34.32 11.18 -6.88
C ALA A 153 -35.73 11.21 -6.26
N ALA A 154 -36.74 11.62 -7.03
CA ALA A 154 -38.12 11.68 -6.60
C ALA A 154 -38.84 10.33 -6.71
N ASP A 155 -38.53 9.55 -7.74
CA ASP A 155 -39.26 8.33 -8.07
C ASP A 155 -38.77 7.09 -7.32
N TRP A 156 -37.50 7.06 -6.87
CA TRP A 156 -36.90 5.89 -6.22
C TRP A 156 -36.57 6.12 -4.74
N ASN A 157 -36.64 5.04 -3.97
CA ASN A 157 -36.14 4.98 -2.60
C ASN A 157 -35.65 3.55 -2.26
N ILE A 158 -34.94 3.36 -1.15
CA ILE A 158 -34.59 2.02 -0.67
C ILE A 158 -35.83 1.31 -0.09
N ASP A 159 -35.89 0.00 -0.26
CA ASP A 159 -36.86 -0.91 0.37
C ASP A 159 -36.10 -1.98 1.16
N ASP A 160 -36.39 -2.09 2.47
CA ASP A 160 -35.73 -3.05 3.37
C ASP A 160 -36.32 -4.46 3.30
N SER A 161 -37.40 -4.63 2.51
CA SER A 161 -38.19 -5.84 2.41
C SER A 161 -38.56 -6.15 0.94
N PRO A 162 -37.58 -6.43 0.04
CA PRO A 162 -37.79 -6.49 -1.40
C PRO A 162 -39.05 -7.24 -1.87
N THR A 163 -39.82 -6.62 -2.76
CA THR A 163 -41.21 -7.00 -3.08
C THR A 163 -41.39 -7.72 -4.42
N MET A 164 -40.28 -7.95 -5.13
CA MET A 164 -40.10 -8.69 -6.39
C MET A 164 -41.25 -9.64 -6.77
N GLY A 165 -41.94 -9.29 -7.86
CA GLY A 165 -43.13 -9.94 -8.39
C GLY A 165 -44.44 -9.33 -7.91
N SER A 166 -44.41 -8.18 -7.23
CA SER A 166 -45.57 -7.55 -6.62
C SER A 166 -45.44 -6.02 -6.57
N ALA A 167 -46.16 -5.33 -5.68
CA ALA A 167 -46.14 -3.87 -5.63
C ALA A 167 -45.31 -3.41 -4.43
N ASN A 168 -44.28 -2.61 -4.70
CA ASN A 168 -43.38 -1.99 -3.72
C ASN A 168 -44.18 -1.39 -2.56
N ASP A 169 -43.79 -1.72 -1.33
CA ASP A 169 -44.38 -1.19 -0.10
C ASP A 169 -43.41 -0.39 0.79
N GLY A 170 -42.14 -0.25 0.36
CA GLY A 170 -41.18 0.70 0.88
C GLY A 170 -41.65 2.18 0.88
N PRO A 171 -41.04 3.03 1.72
CA PRO A 171 -41.43 4.42 1.88
C PRO A 171 -41.13 5.26 0.63
N ALA A 172 -42.00 6.22 0.31
CA ALA A 172 -41.77 7.17 -0.78
C ALA A 172 -40.66 8.18 -0.43
N SER A 173 -39.95 8.66 -1.45
CA SER A 173 -38.96 9.73 -1.32
C SER A 173 -39.60 11.02 -0.75
N ALA A 174 -38.97 11.62 0.27
CA ALA A 174 -39.49 12.73 1.06
C ALA A 174 -38.52 13.93 1.09
N LEU A 175 -37.76 14.12 0.01
CA LEU A 175 -36.69 15.11 -0.14
C LEU A 175 -37.15 16.55 0.19
N GLY A 176 -36.38 17.23 1.04
CA GLY A 176 -36.68 18.59 1.51
C GLY A 176 -37.86 18.72 2.49
N SER A 177 -38.40 17.61 3.01
CA SER A 177 -39.46 17.63 4.03
C SER A 177 -38.94 17.83 5.47
N SER A 178 -37.66 17.52 5.70
CA SER A 178 -36.98 17.60 6.98
C SER A 178 -36.40 19.00 7.24
N THR A 179 -36.24 19.36 8.52
CA THR A 179 -35.40 20.51 8.90
C THR A 179 -33.93 20.16 9.06
N ILE A 180 -33.61 18.86 9.12
CA ILE A 180 -32.26 18.31 9.07
C ILE A 180 -31.88 18.04 7.63
N THR A 181 -30.75 18.60 7.21
CA THR A 181 -30.17 18.51 5.87
C THR A 181 -28.69 18.19 5.98
N ILE A 182 -28.13 17.49 4.99
CA ILE A 182 -26.68 17.34 4.82
C ILE A 182 -26.16 18.72 4.42
N ASN A 183 -25.25 19.30 5.20
CA ASN A 183 -24.82 20.70 5.06
C ASN A 183 -23.49 20.85 4.33
N GLU A 184 -22.55 19.96 4.62
CA GLU A 184 -21.17 20.02 4.17
C GLU A 184 -20.60 18.61 4.12
N VAL A 185 -19.90 18.27 3.03
CA VAL A 185 -19.25 16.97 2.82
C VAL A 185 -17.88 17.12 2.16
N THR A 186 -16.96 16.22 2.49
CA THR A 186 -15.67 16.03 1.81
C THR A 186 -15.52 14.55 1.41
N GLY A 187 -14.87 14.30 0.27
CA GLY A 187 -14.49 12.96 -0.20
C GLY A 187 -12.97 12.80 -0.31
N GLU A 188 -12.21 13.57 0.46
CA GLU A 188 -10.74 13.50 0.47
C GLU A 188 -10.28 12.34 1.38
N SER A 189 -9.41 11.47 0.87
CA SER A 189 -8.83 10.36 1.64
C SER A 189 -8.07 10.87 2.87
N GLY A 190 -8.46 10.42 4.07
CA GLY A 190 -7.84 10.83 5.34
C GLY A 190 -8.34 12.17 5.91
N ALA A 191 -9.35 12.82 5.30
CA ALA A 191 -10.02 14.01 5.81
C ALA A 191 -11.54 14.04 5.50
N SER A 192 -12.17 12.90 5.25
CA SER A 192 -13.58 12.80 4.89
C SER A 192 -14.51 13.06 6.08
N PHE A 193 -15.63 13.76 5.84
CA PHE A 193 -16.68 13.94 6.85
C PHE A 193 -18.04 14.25 6.23
N VAL A 194 -19.08 14.06 7.05
CA VAL A 194 -20.47 14.38 6.73
C VAL A 194 -21.05 15.26 7.84
N GLU A 195 -21.41 16.49 7.51
CA GLU A 195 -22.11 17.39 8.42
C GLU A 195 -23.61 17.42 8.16
N LEU A 196 -24.40 17.36 9.23
CA LEU A 196 -25.84 17.62 9.24
C LEU A 196 -26.14 18.95 9.93
N TYR A 197 -26.98 19.79 9.33
CA TYR A 197 -27.47 21.06 9.89
C TYR A 197 -28.95 21.01 10.22
N ASN A 198 -29.36 21.67 11.30
CA ASN A 198 -30.77 21.83 11.68
C ASN A 198 -31.29 23.26 11.45
N SER A 199 -31.92 23.48 10.29
CA SER A 199 -32.62 24.72 9.94
C SER A 199 -33.87 25.02 10.80
N GLY A 200 -34.27 24.09 11.66
CA GLY A 200 -35.48 24.15 12.48
C GLY A 200 -35.37 25.06 13.71
N SER A 201 -36.52 25.45 14.26
CA SER A 201 -36.60 26.30 15.48
C SER A 201 -36.56 25.53 16.80
N SER A 202 -36.31 24.22 16.76
CA SER A 202 -36.24 23.33 17.91
C SER A 202 -35.19 22.24 17.68
N SER A 203 -34.66 21.67 18.76
CA SER A 203 -33.76 20.52 18.67
C SER A 203 -34.48 19.29 18.11
N VAL A 204 -33.75 18.46 17.34
CA VAL A 204 -34.23 17.23 16.71
C VAL A 204 -33.37 16.06 17.23
N ASP A 205 -34.03 14.96 17.58
CA ASP A 205 -33.42 13.68 17.97
C ASP A 205 -33.06 12.88 16.71
N LEU A 206 -31.79 12.51 16.58
CA LEU A 206 -31.24 11.75 15.45
C LEU A 206 -31.22 10.23 15.69
N SER A 207 -31.71 9.75 16.82
CA SER A 207 -31.66 8.32 17.16
C SER A 207 -32.28 7.44 16.06
N ASN A 208 -31.48 6.54 15.48
CA ASN A 208 -31.83 5.63 14.37
C ASN A 208 -32.16 6.33 13.02
N TRP A 209 -31.73 7.57 12.83
CA TRP A 209 -31.58 8.11 11.46
C TRP A 209 -30.43 7.37 10.76
N ARG A 210 -30.43 7.33 9.44
CA ARG A 210 -29.36 6.69 8.66
C ARG A 210 -28.76 7.65 7.65
N ILE A 211 -27.45 7.61 7.55
CA ILE A 211 -26.69 8.17 6.43
C ILE A 211 -26.24 6.97 5.59
N SER A 212 -26.33 7.03 4.26
CA SER A 212 -25.83 5.98 3.38
C SER A 212 -25.09 6.59 2.19
N VAL A 213 -23.99 5.94 1.84
CA VAL A 213 -23.14 6.18 0.68
C VAL A 213 -22.75 4.79 0.17
N ASP A 214 -21.47 4.40 0.18
CA ASP A 214 -21.05 3.05 -0.14
C ASP A 214 -21.55 1.96 0.82
N ASP A 215 -21.56 2.25 2.11
CA ASP A 215 -22.30 1.50 3.14
C ASP A 215 -23.15 2.50 3.95
N SER A 216 -23.70 2.07 5.09
CA SER A 216 -24.66 2.81 5.89
C SER A 216 -24.21 3.01 7.34
N TYR A 217 -24.48 4.19 7.86
CA TYR A 217 -24.30 4.56 9.25
C TYR A 217 -25.64 4.86 9.92
N ASP A 218 -26.12 3.95 10.77
CA ASP A 218 -27.26 4.20 11.65
C ASP A 218 -26.82 5.01 12.88
N ILE A 219 -27.31 6.25 13.00
CA ILE A 219 -26.91 7.20 14.04
C ILE A 219 -27.31 6.68 15.44
N PRO A 220 -26.34 6.51 16.37
CA PRO A 220 -26.60 5.95 17.70
C PRO A 220 -27.63 6.72 18.53
N SER A 221 -28.31 6.00 19.43
CA SER A 221 -29.34 6.59 20.29
C SER A 221 -28.78 7.68 21.22
N GLY A 222 -29.50 8.80 21.34
CA GLY A 222 -29.15 9.92 22.22
C GLY A 222 -28.41 11.07 21.53
N GLN A 223 -28.15 10.96 20.23
CA GLN A 223 -27.65 12.07 19.41
C GLN A 223 -28.79 13.06 19.09
N SER A 224 -28.50 14.36 19.13
CA SER A 224 -29.49 15.39 18.80
C SER A 224 -28.84 16.69 18.33
N ILE A 225 -29.38 17.31 17.29
CA ILE A 225 -28.94 18.64 16.84
C ILE A 225 -29.78 19.72 17.53
N ALA A 226 -29.14 20.80 18.00
CA ALA A 226 -29.85 21.98 18.50
C ALA A 226 -30.50 22.78 17.35
N ALA A 227 -31.37 23.75 17.65
CA ALA A 227 -31.91 24.65 16.63
C ALA A 227 -30.80 25.55 16.07
N GLY A 228 -30.55 25.52 14.74
CA GLY A 228 -29.42 26.21 14.11
C GLY A 228 -28.05 25.65 14.51
N GLY A 229 -27.98 24.38 14.94
CA GLY A 229 -26.74 23.69 15.23
C GLY A 229 -26.35 22.69 14.14
N PHE A 230 -25.17 22.10 14.34
CA PHE A 230 -24.56 21.11 13.45
C PHE A 230 -24.30 19.80 14.19
N TRP A 231 -24.13 18.71 13.46
CA TRP A 231 -23.63 17.41 13.94
C TRP A 231 -22.76 16.81 12.83
N VAL A 232 -21.59 16.29 13.18
CA VAL A 232 -20.59 15.84 12.22
C VAL A 232 -20.27 14.36 12.46
N LEU A 233 -20.27 13.58 11.38
CA LEU A 233 -19.67 12.26 11.32
C LEU A 233 -18.30 12.39 10.63
N ASP A 234 -17.23 12.13 11.38
CA ASP A 234 -15.86 12.13 10.86
C ASP A 234 -15.43 10.73 10.40
N GLU A 235 -14.55 10.66 9.40
CA GLU A 235 -13.97 9.42 8.82
C GLU A 235 -13.46 8.42 9.89
N ALA A 236 -12.86 8.91 10.97
CA ALA A 236 -12.44 8.07 12.11
C ALA A 236 -13.59 7.34 12.84
N ASN A 237 -14.85 7.61 12.48
CA ASN A 237 -16.07 6.97 12.98
C ASN A 237 -16.91 6.34 11.85
N PHE A 238 -16.42 6.34 10.61
CA PHE A 238 -17.08 5.66 9.50
C PHE A 238 -17.08 4.14 9.77
N PRO A 239 -18.17 3.43 9.44
CA PRO A 239 -18.15 1.97 9.43
C PRO A 239 -17.28 1.45 8.27
N GLN A 240 -16.85 0.20 8.38
CA GLN A 240 -16.11 -0.47 7.30
C GLN A 240 -16.89 -0.37 5.98
N TYR A 241 -16.22 -0.06 4.88
CA TYR A 241 -16.80 0.16 3.54
C TYR A 241 -17.70 1.38 3.37
N PHE A 242 -17.83 2.27 4.37
CA PHE A 242 -18.40 3.60 4.16
C PHE A 242 -17.32 4.52 3.58
N ASN A 243 -17.09 4.41 2.28
CA ASN A 243 -16.17 5.27 1.55
C ASN A 243 -16.92 6.45 0.92
N MET A 244 -16.18 7.49 0.54
CA MET A 244 -16.69 8.66 -0.17
C MET A 244 -15.68 9.03 -1.27
N ASP A 245 -15.95 8.75 -2.54
CA ASP A 245 -14.97 8.98 -3.62
C ASP A 245 -14.85 10.47 -3.95
N ALA A 246 -13.64 11.03 -3.91
CA ALA A 246 -13.33 12.39 -4.35
C ALA A 246 -13.87 12.70 -5.76
N HIS A 247 -13.84 11.74 -6.67
CA HIS A 247 -14.15 11.93 -8.09
C HIS A 247 -15.63 11.80 -8.45
N GLY A 248 -16.49 11.33 -7.53
CA GLY A 248 -17.94 11.45 -7.67
C GLY A 248 -18.72 10.40 -6.89
N ASP A 249 -19.81 10.82 -6.25
CA ASP A 249 -20.59 10.00 -5.32
C ASP A 249 -21.94 10.69 -5.02
N ASN A 250 -22.88 9.96 -4.40
CA ASN A 250 -24.12 10.49 -3.82
C ASN A 250 -24.35 9.94 -2.40
N ILE A 251 -24.50 10.85 -1.44
CA ILE A 251 -24.81 10.51 -0.04
C ILE A 251 -26.24 10.91 0.34
N TYR A 252 -26.93 9.96 0.97
CA TYR A 252 -28.36 9.98 1.24
C TYR A 252 -28.64 10.04 2.75
N LEU A 253 -29.61 10.87 3.16
CA LEU A 253 -30.06 11.01 4.55
C LEU A 253 -31.49 10.46 4.70
N PHE A 254 -31.64 9.48 5.56
CA PHE A 254 -32.91 8.84 5.92
C PHE A 254 -33.31 9.19 7.36
N ASN A 255 -34.59 9.49 7.56
CA ASN A 255 -35.13 9.69 8.90
C ASN A 255 -35.30 8.35 9.66
N ASN A 256 -35.70 8.43 10.93
CA ASN A 256 -35.93 7.24 11.77
C ASN A 256 -37.12 6.35 11.36
N THR A 257 -37.81 6.67 10.27
CA THR A 257 -38.82 5.85 9.60
C THR A 257 -38.39 5.41 8.19
N LYS A 258 -37.09 5.56 7.86
CA LYS A 258 -36.46 5.23 6.57
C LYS A 258 -37.04 5.96 5.35
N GLU A 259 -37.73 7.08 5.57
CA GLU A 259 -38.05 8.02 4.47
C GLU A 259 -36.76 8.80 4.14
N ARG A 260 -36.35 8.83 2.86
CA ARG A 260 -35.21 9.64 2.40
C ARG A 260 -35.61 11.11 2.39
N VAL A 261 -34.95 11.93 3.20
CA VAL A 261 -35.34 13.33 3.46
C VAL A 261 -34.38 14.37 2.89
N ASP A 262 -33.15 14.00 2.59
CA ASP A 262 -32.17 14.83 1.89
C ASP A 262 -31.14 13.96 1.16
N GLN A 263 -30.48 14.50 0.15
CA GLN A 263 -29.27 13.94 -0.45
C GLN A 263 -28.44 15.03 -1.13
N ILE A 264 -27.15 14.75 -1.28
CA ILE A 264 -26.16 15.62 -1.91
C ILE A 264 -25.22 14.73 -2.74
N GLY A 265 -24.65 15.24 -3.82
CA GLY A 265 -23.76 14.47 -4.69
C GLY A 265 -22.82 15.37 -5.47
N TRP A 266 -21.69 14.80 -5.90
CA TRP A 266 -20.59 15.49 -6.57
C TRP A 266 -19.99 14.61 -7.67
N ASN A 267 -19.07 15.18 -8.45
CA ASN A 267 -18.46 14.54 -9.63
C ASN A 267 -17.01 14.96 -9.89
N SER A 268 -16.41 15.54 -8.85
CA SER A 268 -15.08 16.13 -8.86
C SER A 268 -14.64 16.33 -7.42
N ASP A 269 -13.33 16.32 -7.23
CA ASP A 269 -12.67 16.64 -5.98
C ASP A 269 -12.94 18.13 -5.65
N PRO A 270 -13.39 18.50 -4.43
CA PRO A 270 -13.49 19.91 -4.03
C PRO A 270 -12.12 20.59 -3.95
N GLY A 271 -11.04 19.81 -3.77
CA GLY A 271 -9.65 20.23 -3.70
C GLY A 271 -9.24 20.69 -2.30
N THR A 272 -8.02 20.33 -1.91
CA THR A 272 -7.50 20.40 -0.53
C THR A 272 -7.97 21.62 0.27
N GLY A 273 -8.63 21.33 1.39
CA GLY A 273 -9.14 22.34 2.32
C GLY A 273 -10.48 22.97 1.91
N ASN A 274 -11.15 22.43 0.88
CA ASN A 274 -12.50 22.78 0.50
C ASN A 274 -13.47 21.60 0.66
N SER A 275 -14.76 21.90 0.65
CA SER A 275 -15.86 20.96 0.79
C SER A 275 -17.00 21.31 -0.17
N TRP A 276 -17.88 20.35 -0.43
CA TRP A 276 -19.16 20.60 -1.08
C TRP A 276 -20.16 21.05 -0.01
N ASN A 277 -20.33 22.37 0.15
CA ASN A 277 -21.17 22.94 1.20
C ASN A 277 -22.42 23.67 0.67
N ARG A 278 -23.48 23.68 1.49
CA ARG A 278 -24.74 24.37 1.23
C ARG A 278 -24.63 25.82 1.68
N LEU A 279 -24.62 26.77 0.74
CA LEU A 279 -24.44 28.18 1.04
C LEU A 279 -25.70 29.01 0.71
N PRO A 280 -26.41 29.60 1.72
CA PRO A 280 -26.24 29.45 3.17
C PRO A 280 -26.64 28.07 3.71
N ASP A 281 -26.31 27.80 4.99
CA ASP A 281 -26.57 26.52 5.67
C ASP A 281 -27.96 25.92 5.36
N GLY A 282 -27.97 24.65 4.96
CA GLY A 282 -29.18 23.90 4.60
C GLY A 282 -29.93 24.37 3.34
N ALA A 283 -29.37 25.30 2.55
CA ALA A 283 -29.97 25.74 1.28
C ALA A 283 -29.55 24.89 0.07
N GLY A 284 -30.27 25.06 -1.05
CA GLY A 284 -29.98 24.36 -2.31
C GLY A 284 -30.99 23.27 -2.63
N ALA A 285 -30.64 22.39 -3.57
CA ALA A 285 -31.48 21.29 -4.01
C ALA A 285 -31.22 20.01 -3.18
N HIS A 286 -32.17 19.08 -3.18
CA HIS A 286 -32.17 17.88 -2.33
C HIS A 286 -32.18 16.59 -3.18
N ASN A 287 -31.62 16.63 -4.39
CA ASN A 287 -31.79 15.60 -5.43
C ASN A 287 -30.46 14.99 -5.93
N GLY A 288 -29.32 15.37 -5.35
CA GLY A 288 -28.02 14.78 -5.67
C GLY A 288 -27.48 15.14 -7.06
N TRP A 289 -26.50 14.36 -7.51
CA TRP A 289 -25.84 14.51 -8.81
C TRP A 289 -26.77 14.13 -9.98
N ARG A 290 -26.41 14.57 -11.21
CA ARG A 290 -27.19 14.49 -12.48
C ARG A 290 -28.54 15.19 -12.55
N GLU A 291 -29.33 15.21 -11.48
CA GLU A 291 -30.72 15.72 -11.46
C GLU A 291 -30.81 17.26 -11.36
N ASP A 292 -29.74 17.94 -10.89
CA ASP A 292 -29.59 19.39 -10.99
C ASP A 292 -28.32 19.76 -11.79
N LEU A 293 -28.45 20.71 -12.72
CA LEU A 293 -27.33 21.26 -13.50
C LEU A 293 -26.63 22.44 -12.81
N THR A 294 -27.01 22.73 -11.57
CA THR A 294 -26.31 23.64 -10.66
C THR A 294 -25.58 22.84 -9.59
N PRO A 295 -24.38 22.29 -9.89
CA PRO A 295 -23.55 21.67 -8.86
C PRO A 295 -23.28 22.68 -7.74
N LEU A 296 -23.09 22.14 -6.53
CA LEU A 296 -22.48 22.92 -5.46
C LEU A 296 -21.11 23.41 -5.94
N THR A 297 -20.63 24.50 -5.36
CA THR A 297 -19.30 25.02 -5.65
C THR A 297 -18.44 24.71 -4.45
N ALA A 298 -17.24 24.17 -4.67
CA ALA A 298 -16.28 23.93 -3.59
C ALA A 298 -16.02 25.25 -2.86
N GLN A 299 -16.16 25.25 -1.54
CA GLN A 299 -15.87 26.37 -0.64
C GLN A 299 -14.95 25.87 0.47
N SER A 300 -14.20 26.76 1.12
CA SER A 300 -13.32 26.37 2.22
C SER A 300 -14.08 25.66 3.34
N VAL A 301 -13.45 24.64 3.93
CA VAL A 301 -14.06 23.81 4.98
C VAL A 301 -14.53 24.66 6.16
N THR A 302 -15.77 24.44 6.59
CA THR A 302 -16.47 25.19 7.65
C THR A 302 -17.02 24.31 8.77
N LYS A 303 -16.69 23.01 8.76
CA LYS A 303 -16.98 21.98 9.77
C LYS A 303 -17.28 22.50 11.18
N GLY A 304 -18.55 22.42 11.60
CA GLY A 304 -19.08 22.83 12.90
C GLY A 304 -19.54 24.29 12.99
N TYR A 305 -19.41 25.06 11.91
CA TYR A 305 -19.71 26.49 11.82
C TYR A 305 -20.59 26.82 10.60
N THR A 306 -21.05 28.06 10.51
CA THR A 306 -21.90 28.53 9.39
C THR A 306 -21.08 28.78 8.12
N ASN A 307 -21.58 28.26 7.00
CA ASN A 307 -21.04 28.46 5.67
C ASN A 307 -21.17 29.95 5.28
N VAL A 308 -20.06 30.60 4.90
CA VAL A 308 -20.00 32.03 4.54
C VAL A 308 -19.48 32.24 3.12
N PRO A 309 -20.06 33.15 2.31
CA PRO A 309 -19.55 33.43 0.96
C PRO A 309 -18.24 34.20 1.04
N SER A 310 -17.29 33.93 0.13
CA SER A 310 -16.10 34.78 0.04
C SER A 310 -16.46 36.21 -0.39
N GLY A 311 -16.29 37.12 0.56
CA GLY A 311 -15.96 38.52 0.31
C GLY A 311 -14.59 38.77 0.94
N GLU A 312 -13.98 39.92 0.62
CA GLU A 312 -12.68 40.26 1.19
C GLU A 312 -12.74 40.23 2.72
N GLN A 313 -11.85 39.45 3.32
CA GLN A 313 -11.71 39.36 4.77
C GLN A 313 -10.64 40.35 5.20
N ALA A 314 -10.66 40.76 6.47
CA ALA A 314 -9.48 41.42 7.01
C ALA A 314 -8.41 40.36 7.24
N PRO A 315 -7.11 40.67 7.08
CA PRO A 315 -6.07 39.82 7.60
C PRO A 315 -6.31 39.60 9.09
N ASP A 316 -6.26 38.35 9.53
CA ASP A 316 -6.34 37.94 10.93
C ASP A 316 -5.31 36.86 11.23
N VAL A 317 -5.06 36.55 12.50
CA VAL A 317 -4.15 35.47 12.89
C VAL A 317 -4.90 34.14 12.82
N ALA A 318 -4.62 33.35 11.77
CA ALA A 318 -5.22 32.04 11.55
C ALA A 318 -4.71 30.99 12.56
N THR A 319 -3.40 30.94 12.84
CA THR A 319 -2.82 30.03 13.85
C THR A 319 -1.64 30.65 14.57
N THR A 320 -1.43 30.20 15.81
CA THR A 320 -0.23 30.52 16.62
C THR A 320 0.41 29.24 17.16
N THR A 321 1.74 29.23 17.18
CA THR A 321 2.54 28.25 17.92
C THR A 321 3.46 29.01 18.86
N PRO A 322 3.40 28.82 20.18
CA PRO A 322 2.41 28.03 20.92
C PRO A 322 0.98 28.56 20.76
N ALA A 323 0.00 27.67 20.83
CA ALA A 323 -1.42 28.01 20.82
C ALA A 323 -1.86 28.73 22.11
N ASP A 324 -3.03 29.38 22.10
CA ASP A 324 -3.59 30.02 23.28
C ASP A 324 -3.86 29.02 24.42
N GLY A 325 -3.44 29.38 25.62
CA GLY A 325 -3.50 28.54 26.81
C GLY A 325 -2.48 27.40 26.85
N ALA A 326 -1.55 27.29 25.89
CA ALA A 326 -0.57 26.20 25.86
C ALA A 326 0.26 26.14 27.16
N THR A 327 0.38 24.94 27.72
CA THR A 327 1.30 24.65 28.82
C THR A 327 2.55 23.95 28.29
N ASP A 328 3.55 23.89 29.15
CA ASP A 328 4.78 23.14 28.94
C ASP A 328 5.59 23.48 27.68
N VAL A 329 5.45 24.73 27.24
CA VAL A 329 6.22 25.30 26.13
C VAL A 329 7.72 25.29 26.45
N ALA A 330 8.53 24.76 25.55
CA ALA A 330 9.99 24.74 25.66
C ALA A 330 10.56 26.16 25.84
N ILE A 331 11.63 26.30 26.62
CA ILE A 331 12.16 27.63 26.97
C ILE A 331 12.80 28.34 25.77
N ASP A 332 13.28 27.58 24.79
CA ASP A 332 13.85 27.99 23.51
C ASP A 332 12.81 27.97 22.36
N ALA A 333 11.52 27.87 22.67
CA ALA A 333 10.47 27.82 21.66
C ALA A 333 10.39 29.12 20.83
N ASN A 334 10.40 28.98 19.51
CA ASN A 334 10.03 30.05 18.60
C ASN A 334 8.53 30.37 18.70
N ILE A 335 8.17 31.63 18.51
CA ILE A 335 6.77 32.03 18.31
C ILE A 335 6.48 32.08 16.82
N ILE A 336 5.61 31.19 16.34
CA ILE A 336 5.14 31.17 14.95
C ILE A 336 3.76 31.80 14.89
N VAL A 337 3.56 32.72 13.96
CA VAL A 337 2.28 33.39 13.70
C VAL A 337 1.96 33.23 12.23
N THR A 338 0.85 32.56 11.93
CA THR A 338 0.31 32.42 10.57
C THR A 338 -0.92 33.29 10.45
N PHE A 339 -0.94 34.16 9.45
CA PHE A 339 -2.09 34.99 9.11
C PHE A 339 -3.04 34.25 8.16
N SER A 340 -4.30 34.70 8.06
CA SER A 340 -5.28 34.24 7.07
C SER A 340 -4.79 34.38 5.62
N GLU A 341 -3.86 35.30 5.39
CA GLU A 341 -3.35 35.68 4.08
C GLU A 341 -1.95 36.31 4.15
N ALA A 342 -1.43 36.74 3.00
CA ALA A 342 -0.12 37.39 2.92
C ALA A 342 -0.21 38.84 3.44
N VAL A 343 0.61 39.19 4.45
CA VAL A 343 0.59 40.52 5.08
C VAL A 343 1.90 41.32 4.91
N ASN A 344 1.80 42.64 5.02
CA ASN A 344 2.89 43.57 5.29
C ASN A 344 2.91 43.92 6.79
N VAL A 345 4.05 43.67 7.45
CA VAL A 345 4.25 44.06 8.86
C VAL A 345 5.17 45.27 8.99
N THR A 346 4.87 46.20 9.90
CA THR A 346 5.67 47.43 10.08
C THR A 346 5.94 47.79 11.55
N GLY A 347 7.11 48.34 11.83
CA GLY A 347 7.47 48.79 13.18
C GLY A 347 7.55 47.63 14.18
N ASN A 348 7.12 47.88 15.43
CA ASN A 348 6.95 46.83 16.43
C ASN A 348 5.52 46.29 16.28
N TRP A 349 5.34 45.37 15.35
CA TRP A 349 4.03 44.77 15.02
C TRP A 349 3.57 43.72 16.05
N PHE A 350 4.44 43.32 16.97
CA PHE A 350 4.09 42.48 18.12
C PHE A 350 4.75 42.96 19.43
N LEU A 351 4.26 42.40 20.55
CA LEU A 351 4.89 42.39 21.87
C LEU A 351 4.79 40.98 22.46
N ILE A 352 5.90 40.50 23.03
CA ILE A 352 5.94 39.34 23.93
C ILE A 352 6.19 39.89 25.35
N ASP A 353 5.33 39.60 26.32
CA ASP A 353 5.47 40.06 27.72
C ASP A 353 5.42 38.88 28.70
N CYS A 354 6.60 38.45 29.16
CA CYS A 354 6.76 37.27 30.01
C CYS A 354 7.08 37.62 31.48
N THR A 355 6.48 36.89 32.41
CA THR A 355 6.49 37.17 33.86
C THR A 355 7.87 37.17 34.54
N LYS A 356 8.89 36.53 33.95
CA LYS A 356 10.28 36.49 34.44
C LYS A 356 11.29 36.98 33.40
N SER A 357 11.20 36.52 32.16
CA SER A 357 12.12 36.90 31.08
C SER A 357 11.82 38.30 30.49
N GLY A 358 10.64 38.85 30.78
CA GLY A 358 10.29 40.25 30.51
C GLY A 358 9.72 40.51 29.12
N GLN A 359 9.79 41.76 28.69
CA GLN A 359 9.23 42.23 27.42
C GLN A 359 10.23 42.12 26.26
N ARG A 360 9.75 41.70 25.09
CA ARG A 360 10.52 41.57 23.85
C ARG A 360 9.72 42.11 22.67
N GLN A 361 10.40 42.79 21.75
CA GLN A 361 9.83 43.29 20.50
C GLN A 361 10.79 42.97 19.34
N VAL A 362 10.48 43.41 18.13
CA VAL A 362 11.25 43.15 16.89
C VAL A 362 12.78 43.40 17.01
N ALA A 363 13.21 44.31 17.89
CA ALA A 363 14.63 44.61 18.12
C ALA A 363 15.38 43.58 18.99
N ASP A 364 14.64 42.75 19.74
CA ASP A 364 15.13 41.75 20.69
C ASP A 364 14.91 40.30 20.18
N THR A 365 14.57 40.17 18.89
CA THR A 365 14.17 38.92 18.22
C THR A 365 14.80 38.80 16.84
N THR A 366 15.06 37.58 16.37
CA THR A 366 15.24 37.30 14.94
C THR A 366 13.86 36.99 14.34
N VAL A 367 13.41 37.77 13.35
CA VAL A 367 12.15 37.48 12.64
C VAL A 367 12.47 36.96 11.24
N THR A 368 11.95 35.78 10.90
CA THR A 368 12.11 35.11 9.60
C THR A 368 10.76 34.68 9.03
N GLY A 369 10.74 34.21 7.78
CA GLY A 369 9.50 33.90 7.06
C GLY A 369 8.85 35.13 6.43
N GLY A 370 7.51 35.12 6.40
CA GLY A 370 6.66 36.04 5.65
C GLY A 370 6.47 35.62 4.18
N PRO A 371 5.38 36.07 3.52
CA PRO A 371 4.44 37.08 4.00
C PRO A 371 3.26 36.54 4.82
N THR A 372 2.98 35.23 4.81
CA THR A 372 1.82 34.64 5.51
C THR A 372 2.17 34.08 6.89
N THR A 373 3.31 33.37 7.00
CA THR A 373 3.78 32.78 8.28
C THR A 373 5.10 33.41 8.71
N TYR A 374 5.13 33.98 9.90
CA TYR A 374 6.32 34.58 10.51
C TYR A 374 6.81 33.74 11.68
N THR A 375 8.11 33.47 11.72
CA THR A 375 8.79 32.86 12.88
C THR A 375 9.53 33.95 13.64
N ILE A 376 9.24 34.10 14.92
CA ILE A 376 9.83 35.07 15.84
C ILE A 376 10.67 34.27 16.86
N ASP A 377 11.99 34.36 16.72
CA ASP A 377 13.01 33.76 17.59
C ASP A 377 13.47 34.79 18.64
N PRO A 378 13.19 34.60 19.95
CA PRO A 378 13.72 35.44 21.01
C PRO A 378 15.25 35.34 21.13
N THR A 379 15.98 36.46 20.98
CA THR A 379 17.48 36.46 21.06
C THR A 379 18.08 36.06 22.41
N ALA A 380 17.24 35.76 23.40
CA ALA A 380 17.57 35.04 24.61
C ALA A 380 16.34 34.24 25.02
N ASP A 381 16.50 33.03 25.51
CA ASP A 381 15.39 32.11 25.79
C ASP A 381 14.43 32.61 26.89
N PHE A 382 13.27 31.98 26.99
CA PHE A 382 12.34 32.11 28.11
C PHE A 382 12.92 31.45 29.39
N THR A 383 12.20 31.57 30.50
CA THR A 383 12.54 30.95 31.79
C THR A 383 11.46 29.94 32.17
N ALA A 384 11.85 28.75 32.64
CA ALA A 384 10.92 27.71 33.11
C ALA A 384 9.95 28.23 34.20
N VAL A 385 8.73 27.69 34.24
CA VAL A 385 7.63 28.09 35.13
C VAL A 385 7.29 29.59 35.00
N GLU A 386 7.12 30.10 33.79
CA GLU A 386 6.68 31.46 33.53
C GLU A 386 5.48 31.52 32.58
N SER A 387 4.60 32.50 32.77
CA SER A 387 3.55 32.84 31.79
C SER A 387 4.03 33.95 30.88
N CYS A 388 3.68 33.87 29.59
CA CYS A 388 3.95 34.83 28.54
C CYS A 388 2.64 35.27 27.87
N HIS A 389 2.41 36.58 27.81
CA HIS A 389 1.28 37.19 27.13
C HIS A 389 1.77 37.83 25.83
N ILE A 390 1.16 37.46 24.70
CA ILE A 390 1.57 37.92 23.37
C ILE A 390 0.50 38.84 22.79
N THR A 391 0.92 39.83 21.99
CA THR A 391 0.03 40.75 21.28
C THR A 391 0.54 40.97 19.87
N ILE A 392 -0.33 40.81 18.87
CA ILE A 392 -0.16 41.34 17.51
C ILE A 392 -0.93 42.66 17.42
N TYR A 393 -0.25 43.72 16.98
CA TYR A 393 -0.85 45.05 16.87
C TYR A 393 -1.48 45.25 15.50
N LYS A 394 -2.79 45.44 15.50
CA LYS A 394 -3.61 45.52 14.28
C LYS A 394 -3.24 46.68 13.35
N ASP A 395 -2.82 47.81 13.93
CA ASP A 395 -2.48 49.03 13.20
C ASP A 395 -1.09 48.92 12.52
N ASN A 396 -0.42 47.77 12.66
CA ASN A 396 0.92 47.47 12.17
C ASN A 396 0.96 46.29 11.19
N VAL A 397 -0.20 45.69 10.87
CA VAL A 397 -0.39 44.58 9.94
C VAL A 397 -1.46 44.97 8.91
N THR A 398 -1.07 44.98 7.63
CA THR A 398 -1.97 45.14 6.47
C THR A 398 -1.82 43.93 5.56
N ASP A 399 -2.77 43.62 4.69
CA ASP A 399 -2.63 42.59 3.66
C ASP A 399 -1.64 43.01 2.54
N GLN A 400 -1.57 42.20 1.48
CA GLN A 400 -0.68 42.39 0.32
C GLN A 400 -1.39 42.42 -1.04
N ASP A 401 -2.67 42.10 -1.11
CA ASP A 401 -3.42 42.08 -2.37
C ASP A 401 -3.87 43.51 -2.76
N THR A 402 -5.04 43.63 -3.42
CA THR A 402 -5.56 44.91 -3.91
C THR A 402 -7.10 45.01 -3.92
N ASP A 403 -7.83 44.03 -3.37
CA ASP A 403 -9.30 43.91 -3.48
C ASP A 403 -10.07 44.54 -2.30
N ASP A 404 -9.37 45.40 -1.56
CA ASP A 404 -9.80 46.43 -0.61
C ASP A 404 -11.23 47.02 -0.69
N PRO A 405 -11.90 47.28 0.46
CA PRO A 405 -11.46 47.06 1.84
C PRO A 405 -11.88 45.68 2.39
N PRO A 406 -11.11 45.09 3.34
CA PRO A 406 -10.33 45.83 4.35
C PRO A 406 -8.81 45.53 4.52
N ASP A 407 -7.95 46.45 4.02
CA ASP A 407 -6.49 46.70 4.22
C ASP A 407 -5.82 46.40 5.59
N SER A 408 -6.53 46.02 6.66
CA SER A 408 -5.94 45.92 8.01
C SER A 408 -6.75 45.07 8.96
N MET A 409 -6.04 44.39 9.89
CA MET A 409 -6.64 43.61 10.98
C MET A 409 -7.73 44.41 11.73
N GLU A 410 -8.87 43.77 11.99
CA GLU A 410 -10.01 44.42 12.67
C GLU A 410 -9.69 44.76 14.15
N ALA A 411 -8.96 43.88 14.84
CA ALA A 411 -8.63 43.96 16.27
C ALA A 411 -7.19 43.51 16.55
N ASP A 412 -6.62 43.95 17.68
CA ASP A 412 -5.35 43.40 18.17
C ASP A 412 -5.58 41.93 18.57
N PHE A 413 -4.75 41.01 18.08
CA PHE A 413 -4.82 39.59 18.45
C PHE A 413 -3.94 39.36 19.70
N VAL A 414 -4.50 38.69 20.72
CA VAL A 414 -3.79 38.41 21.98
C VAL A 414 -4.01 36.97 22.42
N TRP A 415 -2.96 36.36 22.97
CA TRP A 415 -3.01 35.02 23.55
C TRP A 415 -1.98 34.85 24.67
N ASP A 416 -2.16 33.83 25.49
CA ASP A 416 -1.26 33.49 26.59
C ASP A 416 -0.68 32.09 26.42
N PHE A 417 0.54 31.85 26.89
CA PHE A 417 1.07 30.50 27.12
C PHE A 417 1.90 30.44 28.40
N SER A 418 2.27 29.24 28.82
CA SER A 418 3.20 29.01 29.92
C SER A 418 4.32 28.04 29.56
N THR A 419 5.52 28.37 30.02
CA THR A 419 6.71 27.55 29.80
C THR A 419 6.76 26.34 30.72
N VAL A 420 7.48 25.31 30.27
CA VAL A 420 7.73 24.04 30.96
C VAL A 420 8.01 24.19 32.44
N GLY A 421 7.41 23.27 33.20
CA GLY A 421 7.74 23.04 34.60
C GLY A 421 9.25 22.89 34.80
N ALA A 422 9.76 23.21 36.00
CA ALA A 422 11.04 22.63 36.38
C ALA A 422 10.82 21.12 36.55
N PRO A 423 11.62 20.24 35.91
CA PRO A 423 11.38 18.81 35.97
C PRO A 423 11.37 18.32 37.43
N PRO A 424 10.49 17.37 37.78
CA PRO A 424 10.47 16.73 39.08
C PRO A 424 11.89 16.32 39.55
N PRO A 425 12.22 16.52 40.84
CA PRO A 425 13.51 16.09 41.38
C PRO A 425 13.52 14.56 41.55
N CYS A 426 14.17 13.88 40.62
CA CYS A 426 14.31 12.42 40.61
C CYS A 426 15.71 12.03 41.10
N SER A 427 15.82 10.91 41.82
CA SER A 427 17.04 10.58 42.58
C SER A 427 17.47 9.12 42.52
N THR A 428 16.66 8.28 41.87
CA THR A 428 16.90 6.85 41.62
C THR A 428 16.37 6.49 40.23
N ILE A 429 16.83 5.38 39.64
CA ILE A 429 16.39 4.95 38.30
C ILE A 429 14.87 4.67 38.25
N PRO A 430 14.24 3.99 39.23
CA PRO A 430 12.78 3.76 39.22
C PRO A 430 11.94 5.04 39.28
N GLN A 431 12.50 6.13 39.83
CA GLN A 431 11.80 7.42 39.80
C GLN A 431 11.84 8.07 38.42
N ILE A 432 12.88 7.77 37.63
CA ILE A 432 13.04 8.25 36.27
C ILE A 432 12.13 7.48 35.32
N GLN A 433 12.16 6.15 35.38
CA GLN A 433 11.27 5.31 34.57
C GLN A 433 9.80 5.53 34.95
N GLY A 434 9.44 5.37 36.23
CA GLY A 434 8.04 5.47 36.65
C GLY A 434 7.19 4.31 36.14
N THR A 435 5.87 4.51 36.04
CA THR A 435 4.87 3.47 35.68
C THR A 435 4.05 3.83 34.44
N ASP A 436 4.45 4.89 33.73
CA ASP A 436 3.85 5.36 32.48
C ASP A 436 4.90 5.20 31.36
N TYR A 437 4.50 5.16 30.08
CA TYR A 437 5.41 5.00 28.93
C TYR A 437 6.42 6.14 28.68
N TRP A 438 6.50 7.12 29.57
CA TRP A 438 7.33 8.31 29.40
C TRP A 438 7.84 8.82 30.74
N SER A 439 9.10 9.24 30.81
CA SER A 439 9.67 9.77 32.03
C SER A 439 9.04 11.10 32.43
N ASN A 440 8.34 11.08 33.56
CA ASN A 440 7.98 12.30 34.30
C ASN A 440 9.21 13.12 34.76
N CYS A 441 10.45 12.64 34.54
CA CYS A 441 11.70 13.29 34.89
C CYS A 441 12.48 13.82 33.67
N GLN A 442 11.89 13.85 32.46
CA GLN A 442 12.54 14.37 31.26
C GLN A 442 13.18 15.76 31.49
N GLY A 443 14.41 15.96 31.02
CA GLY A 443 15.22 17.17 31.24
C GLY A 443 15.94 17.24 32.61
N HIS A 444 15.74 16.27 33.50
CA HIS A 444 16.48 16.16 34.76
C HIS A 444 17.97 15.81 34.54
N GLN A 445 18.88 16.28 35.40
CA GLN A 445 20.35 16.23 35.18
C GLN A 445 21.23 15.83 36.39
N ASP A 446 20.67 15.48 37.56
CA ASP A 446 21.50 15.14 38.74
C ASP A 446 22.27 13.80 38.60
N ASN A 447 23.03 13.45 39.65
CA ASN A 447 23.90 12.29 39.69
C ASN A 447 23.15 11.05 40.19
N ILE A 448 22.74 10.18 39.26
CA ILE A 448 22.02 8.93 39.55
C ILE A 448 23.00 7.76 39.64
N GLN A 449 22.81 6.88 40.62
CA GLN A 449 23.69 5.72 40.84
C GLN A 449 23.05 4.43 40.37
N GLY A 450 23.86 3.53 39.80
CA GLY A 450 23.43 2.18 39.43
C GLY A 450 24.59 1.26 39.10
N CYS A 451 24.28 -0.01 38.95
CA CYS A 451 25.21 -1.08 38.62
C CYS A 451 25.16 -1.34 37.11
N ILE A 452 26.30 -1.28 36.41
CA ILE A 452 26.34 -1.61 34.98
C ILE A 452 25.96 -3.08 34.80
N THR A 453 24.95 -3.34 33.97
CA THR A 453 24.42 -4.67 33.64
C THR A 453 24.90 -5.15 32.27
N GLY A 454 25.11 -4.23 31.32
CA GLY A 454 25.61 -4.51 29.97
C GLY A 454 26.32 -3.31 29.36
N VAL A 455 27.23 -3.51 28.41
CA VAL A 455 27.88 -2.42 27.68
C VAL A 455 27.69 -2.65 26.18
N SER A 456 26.96 -1.76 25.50
CA SER A 456 26.66 -1.85 24.06
C SER A 456 27.78 -1.21 23.23
N ALA A 457 27.69 -1.26 21.90
CA ALA A 457 28.65 -0.59 21.01
C ALA A 457 28.73 0.94 21.21
N LYS A 458 27.62 1.60 21.60
CA LYS A 458 27.50 3.07 21.73
C LYS A 458 27.10 3.55 23.14
N GLY A 459 27.09 2.69 24.15
CA GLY A 459 26.57 3.06 25.47
C GLY A 459 26.68 1.94 26.49
N PHE A 460 25.90 2.02 27.56
CA PHE A 460 25.80 0.96 28.56
C PHE A 460 24.44 0.98 29.26
N TYR A 461 23.99 -0.19 29.67
CA TYR A 461 22.82 -0.38 30.51
C TYR A 461 23.24 -0.46 31.97
N PHE A 462 22.48 0.16 32.86
CA PHE A 462 22.72 0.11 34.29
C PHE A 462 21.41 0.15 35.08
N GLN A 463 21.40 -0.48 36.25
CA GLN A 463 20.19 -0.75 37.03
C GLN A 463 20.40 -0.41 38.51
N ASP A 464 19.35 0.05 39.21
CA ASP A 464 19.45 0.35 40.64
C ASP A 464 19.78 -0.93 41.42
N VAL A 465 20.71 -0.82 42.38
CA VAL A 465 21.20 -1.97 43.17
C VAL A 465 20.14 -2.47 44.17
N ASN A 466 19.21 -1.61 44.56
CA ASN A 466 18.14 -1.91 45.52
C ASN A 466 16.79 -2.06 44.83
N GLY A 467 16.58 -1.30 43.75
CA GLY A 467 15.28 -1.06 43.14
C GLY A 467 14.31 -0.36 44.08
N ASP A 468 13.05 -0.23 43.66
CA ASP A 468 11.95 0.16 44.56
C ASP A 468 11.00 -0.99 44.92
N GLY A 469 10.96 -2.02 44.08
CA GLY A 469 10.16 -3.24 44.27
C GLY A 469 8.71 -3.12 43.81
N ASP A 470 8.35 -2.09 43.03
CA ASP A 470 7.11 -2.05 42.26
C ASP A 470 7.29 -2.88 40.97
N PRO A 471 6.42 -3.87 40.68
CA PRO A 471 6.56 -4.67 39.47
C PRO A 471 6.19 -3.94 38.18
N ASN A 472 5.57 -2.75 38.26
CA ASN A 472 5.07 -2.00 37.10
C ASN A 472 6.01 -0.86 36.67
N SER A 473 7.23 -0.81 37.19
CA SER A 473 8.24 0.21 36.87
C SER A 473 9.61 -0.41 36.71
N SER A 474 10.39 0.04 35.74
CA SER A 474 11.74 -0.46 35.52
C SER A 474 12.75 0.08 36.55
N ASP A 475 13.60 -0.81 37.08
CA ASP A 475 14.80 -0.42 37.83
C ASP A 475 16.01 -0.09 36.94
N GLY A 476 15.93 -0.38 35.63
CA GLY A 476 17.00 -0.30 34.64
C GLY A 476 16.86 0.91 33.72
N ILE A 477 17.96 1.35 33.12
CA ILE A 477 17.97 2.44 32.13
C ILE A 477 19.22 2.36 31.24
N TYR A 478 19.13 2.93 30.04
CA TYR A 478 20.27 3.06 29.13
C TYR A 478 21.00 4.41 29.27
N ALA A 479 22.29 4.41 28.93
CA ALA A 479 23.13 5.60 28.88
C ALA A 479 23.91 5.65 27.56
N TYR A 480 23.57 6.62 26.71
CA TYR A 480 24.09 6.77 25.35
C TYR A 480 25.33 7.67 25.27
N PHE A 481 26.40 7.15 24.66
CA PHE A 481 27.60 7.92 24.31
C PHE A 481 27.49 8.43 22.86
N TYR A 482 27.51 9.75 22.70
CA TYR A 482 27.37 10.39 21.40
C TYR A 482 28.49 10.00 20.42
N SER A 483 28.09 9.51 19.24
CA SER A 483 28.88 9.31 18.01
C SER A 483 30.26 8.65 18.11
N SER A 484 30.53 7.78 19.09
CA SER A 484 31.78 7.01 19.15
C SER A 484 31.55 5.58 19.63
N TRP A 485 32.29 4.64 19.07
CA TRP A 485 32.35 3.25 19.54
C TRP A 485 33.28 3.07 20.76
N ASP A 486 33.82 4.16 21.29
CA ASP A 486 34.73 4.12 22.43
C ASP A 486 34.01 3.63 23.69
N ASN A 487 34.71 2.83 24.51
CA ASN A 487 34.30 2.53 25.87
C ASN A 487 35.14 3.43 26.82
N PRO A 488 34.68 4.65 27.14
CA PRO A 488 35.46 5.58 27.94
C PRO A 488 35.71 5.00 29.34
N ASN A 489 36.98 4.96 29.75
CA ASN A 489 37.47 4.37 31.00
C ASN A 489 37.38 2.83 31.11
N GLY A 490 36.90 2.12 30.09
CA GLY A 490 36.85 0.65 30.08
C GLY A 490 35.81 0.08 31.05
N LEU A 491 34.61 0.67 31.04
CA LEU A 491 33.45 0.24 31.83
C LEU A 491 33.11 -1.22 31.55
N ALA A 492 32.69 -1.95 32.57
CA ALA A 492 32.27 -3.35 32.47
C ALA A 492 31.06 -3.68 33.36
N PRO A 493 30.30 -4.74 33.06
CA PRO A 493 29.25 -5.23 33.95
C PRO A 493 29.79 -5.51 35.37
N GLY A 494 29.09 -5.00 36.38
CA GLY A 494 29.51 -5.05 37.79
C GLY A 494 30.30 -3.83 38.28
N ASP A 495 30.58 -2.82 37.44
CA ASP A 495 31.00 -1.50 37.90
C ASP A 495 29.82 -0.75 38.53
N LEU A 496 30.04 -0.18 39.72
CA LEU A 496 29.09 0.75 40.35
C LEU A 496 29.42 2.16 39.87
N VAL A 497 28.49 2.80 39.17
CA VAL A 497 28.67 4.14 38.60
C VAL A 497 27.72 5.17 39.19
N SER A 498 28.10 6.43 39.05
CA SER A 498 27.20 7.59 39.12
C SER A 498 27.21 8.26 37.75
N VAL A 499 26.06 8.36 37.12
CA VAL A 499 25.85 9.00 35.82
C VAL A 499 25.18 10.36 36.04
N SER A 500 25.64 11.37 35.32
CA SER A 500 24.98 12.68 35.20
C SER A 500 24.95 13.06 33.73
N GLY A 501 23.76 13.42 33.26
CA GLY A 501 23.37 13.60 31.87
C GLY A 501 21.89 13.97 31.83
N MET A 502 21.37 14.35 30.67
CA MET A 502 19.96 14.69 30.53
C MET A 502 19.14 13.40 30.42
N VAL A 503 18.10 13.26 31.24
CA VAL A 503 17.02 12.29 31.00
C VAL A 503 16.26 12.75 29.75
N THR A 504 16.16 11.91 28.74
CA THR A 504 15.41 12.19 27.51
C THR A 504 14.59 10.99 27.09
N GLU A 505 13.49 11.26 26.40
CA GLU A 505 12.83 10.28 25.55
C GLU A 505 13.51 10.29 24.18
N TYR A 506 13.81 9.12 23.62
CA TYR A 506 14.37 8.98 22.27
C TYR A 506 13.92 7.67 21.63
N TYR A 507 13.20 7.73 20.51
CA TYR A 507 12.52 6.57 19.89
C TYR A 507 11.82 5.68 20.91
N ASP A 508 10.91 6.29 21.69
CA ASP A 508 10.08 5.61 22.70
C ASP A 508 10.88 4.91 23.81
N THR A 509 12.13 5.33 24.06
CA THR A 509 12.96 4.88 25.20
C THR A 509 13.31 6.03 26.13
N THR A 510 13.24 5.77 27.44
CA THR A 510 13.76 6.67 28.46
C THR A 510 15.27 6.41 28.63
N GLU A 511 16.12 7.35 28.20
CA GLU A 511 17.58 7.21 28.28
C GLU A 511 18.29 8.41 28.94
N PHE A 512 19.51 8.16 29.41
CA PHE A 512 20.48 9.21 29.66
C PHE A 512 21.24 9.55 28.38
N ALA A 513 21.04 10.76 27.86
CA ALA A 513 21.80 11.29 26.74
C ALA A 513 22.38 12.68 27.04
N ASN A 514 23.37 13.10 26.26
CA ASN A 514 23.78 14.51 26.16
C ASN A 514 24.55 14.72 24.84
N SER A 515 24.77 15.98 24.45
CA SER A 515 25.38 16.34 23.16
C SER A 515 26.87 15.97 23.08
N SER A 516 27.42 15.90 21.85
CA SER A 516 28.88 15.78 21.64
C SER A 516 29.70 16.92 22.27
N SER A 517 29.08 18.08 22.51
CA SER A 517 29.75 19.25 23.12
C SER A 517 29.76 19.22 24.65
N ASP A 518 28.92 18.38 25.26
CA ASP A 518 28.81 18.16 26.71
C ASP A 518 28.50 16.68 26.97
N PRO A 519 29.48 15.77 26.90
CA PRO A 519 29.21 14.33 26.95
C PRO A 519 28.83 13.84 28.36
N LEU A 520 28.08 12.74 28.45
CA LEU A 520 27.69 12.08 29.71
C LEU A 520 28.85 11.99 30.71
N HIS A 521 28.58 12.39 31.96
CA HIS A 521 29.55 12.37 33.04
C HIS A 521 29.40 11.09 33.87
N VAL A 522 30.23 10.08 33.56
CA VAL A 522 30.22 8.77 34.25
C VAL A 522 31.36 8.69 35.28
N ASN A 523 31.01 8.61 36.55
CA ASN A 523 31.94 8.45 37.67
C ASN A 523 31.90 7.02 38.23
N VAL A 524 32.96 6.24 38.04
CA VAL A 524 33.08 4.90 38.66
C VAL A 524 33.33 5.04 40.16
N LEU A 525 32.38 4.56 40.97
CA LEU A 525 32.39 4.64 42.43
C LEU A 525 33.02 3.40 43.10
N GLY A 526 33.01 2.26 42.40
CA GLY A 526 33.46 0.98 42.93
C GLY A 526 32.90 -0.19 42.13
N ASN A 527 32.64 -1.31 42.79
CA ASN A 527 32.05 -2.50 42.20
C ASN A 527 30.72 -2.79 42.91
N CYS A 528 29.75 -3.32 42.16
CA CYS A 528 28.47 -3.83 42.65
C CYS A 528 28.38 -5.35 42.46
N THR A 529 27.32 -5.97 42.98
CA THR A 529 26.89 -7.29 42.49
C THR A 529 25.78 -7.03 41.47
N LEU A 530 25.84 -7.70 40.32
CA LEU A 530 24.78 -7.59 39.31
C LEU A 530 23.40 -7.90 39.93
N PRO A 531 22.36 -7.10 39.63
CA PRO A 531 21.00 -7.40 40.02
C PRO A 531 20.57 -8.83 39.61
N PRO A 532 19.82 -9.56 40.46
CA PRO A 532 19.25 -10.84 40.08
C PRO A 532 18.33 -10.67 38.86
N PRO A 533 18.35 -11.60 37.88
CA PRO A 533 17.56 -11.44 36.67
C PRO A 533 16.06 -11.71 36.95
N VAL A 534 15.20 -10.79 36.52
CA VAL A 534 13.73 -10.95 36.56
C VAL A 534 13.29 -12.01 35.55
N VAL A 535 12.26 -12.79 35.85
CA VAL A 535 11.70 -13.77 34.89
C VAL A 535 10.75 -13.05 33.95
N ILE A 536 10.99 -13.16 32.65
CA ILE A 536 10.02 -12.80 31.59
C ILE A 536 9.71 -14.05 30.75
N LEU A 537 8.62 -13.97 29.99
CA LEU A 537 8.26 -14.92 28.93
C LEU A 537 8.73 -14.35 27.57
N PRO A 538 8.86 -15.17 26.51
CA PRO A 538 8.85 -14.66 25.15
C PRO A 538 7.48 -14.05 24.81
N ASP A 539 7.39 -13.36 23.69
CA ASP A 539 6.10 -12.98 23.12
C ASP A 539 5.40 -14.21 22.53
N ASP A 540 4.15 -14.43 22.95
CA ASP A 540 3.29 -15.55 22.55
C ASP A 540 1.88 -15.12 22.10
N ASP A 541 1.60 -13.81 22.01
CA ASP A 541 0.30 -13.27 21.59
C ASP A 541 0.50 -12.16 20.54
N PRO A 542 0.37 -12.45 19.23
CA PRO A 542 0.53 -11.47 18.15
C PRO A 542 -0.61 -10.45 18.05
N ALA A 543 -1.50 -10.39 19.05
CA ALA A 543 -2.45 -9.28 19.25
C ALA A 543 -2.13 -8.44 20.50
N ALA A 544 -1.03 -8.72 21.20
CA ALA A 544 -0.59 -7.98 22.37
C ALA A 544 0.26 -6.76 21.97
N ASP A 545 0.00 -5.63 22.64
CA ASP A 545 0.90 -4.50 22.59
C ASP A 545 2.19 -4.82 23.38
N LEU A 546 3.29 -4.97 22.63
CA LEU A 546 4.63 -5.22 23.16
C LEU A 546 5.11 -4.12 24.13
N MET A 547 4.69 -2.87 23.93
CA MET A 547 5.01 -1.75 24.83
C MET A 547 4.36 -1.98 26.21
N THR A 548 3.05 -2.26 26.24
CA THR A 548 2.35 -2.68 27.47
C THR A 548 2.98 -3.92 28.14
N LEU A 549 3.49 -4.88 27.36
CA LEU A 549 4.04 -6.13 27.89
C LEU A 549 5.41 -5.94 28.59
N TYR A 550 6.32 -5.20 27.95
CA TYR A 550 7.74 -5.19 28.30
C TYR A 550 8.28 -3.91 28.92
N GLU A 551 7.56 -2.79 28.88
CA GLU A 551 8.08 -1.50 29.35
C GLU A 551 8.50 -1.49 30.83
N GLN A 552 7.72 -2.17 31.68
CA GLN A 552 8.05 -2.40 33.10
C GLN A 552 9.41 -3.12 33.34
N TYR A 553 10.06 -3.64 32.29
CA TYR A 553 11.36 -4.30 32.31
C TYR A 553 12.43 -3.61 31.44
N GLU A 554 12.15 -2.42 30.87
CA GLU A 554 13.06 -1.73 29.94
C GLU A 554 14.43 -1.42 30.58
N GLY A 555 15.52 -1.83 29.93
CA GLY A 555 16.88 -1.72 30.46
C GLY A 555 17.20 -2.61 31.67
N MET A 556 16.26 -3.40 32.20
CA MET A 556 16.50 -4.31 33.32
C MET A 556 17.24 -5.57 32.89
N ARG A 557 18.02 -6.12 33.83
CA ARG A 557 18.56 -7.47 33.68
C ARG A 557 17.45 -8.51 33.88
N VAL A 558 17.14 -9.27 32.85
CA VAL A 558 16.06 -10.27 32.81
C VAL A 558 16.61 -11.66 32.50
N LYS A 559 15.70 -12.64 32.48
CA LYS A 559 15.93 -13.95 31.89
C LYS A 559 14.65 -14.53 31.28
N MET A 560 14.83 -15.21 30.16
CA MET A 560 13.77 -15.84 29.38
C MET A 560 14.03 -17.36 29.25
N SER A 561 12.99 -18.13 28.97
CA SER A 561 13.12 -19.50 28.45
C SER A 561 12.10 -19.65 27.33
N PHE A 562 12.52 -20.22 26.21
CA PHE A 562 11.77 -20.28 24.95
C PHE A 562 12.12 -21.57 24.21
N ASP A 563 11.23 -21.99 23.33
CA ASP A 563 11.36 -23.14 22.44
C ASP A 563 10.59 -22.79 21.16
N GLY A 564 11.27 -22.38 20.09
CA GLY A 564 10.67 -21.73 18.92
C GLY A 564 11.32 -22.09 17.59
N TRP A 565 10.91 -21.41 16.52
CA TRP A 565 11.57 -21.44 15.22
C TRP A 565 12.00 -20.05 14.75
N VAL A 566 13.06 -19.99 13.95
CA VAL A 566 13.60 -18.75 13.39
C VAL A 566 12.69 -18.24 12.27
N VAL A 567 12.30 -16.96 12.34
CA VAL A 567 11.57 -16.25 11.28
C VAL A 567 12.42 -15.16 10.62
N GLY A 568 13.47 -14.70 11.30
CA GLY A 568 14.53 -13.88 10.70
C GLY A 568 15.90 -14.48 10.99
N ALA A 569 16.53 -15.02 9.95
CA ALA A 569 17.86 -15.61 9.96
C ALA A 569 18.94 -14.70 10.55
N THR A 570 20.04 -15.26 11.05
CA THR A 570 21.01 -14.50 11.87
C THR A 570 21.62 -13.30 11.13
N ARG A 571 21.26 -12.10 11.57
CA ARG A 571 21.78 -10.81 11.05
C ARG A 571 22.93 -10.34 11.91
N ARG A 572 24.07 -9.99 11.31
CA ARG A 572 25.26 -9.49 12.02
C ARG A 572 25.50 -8.03 11.70
N TYR A 573 24.92 -7.15 12.50
CA TYR A 573 25.16 -5.72 12.35
C TYR A 573 26.63 -5.39 12.66
N ARG A 574 27.21 -4.46 11.88
CA ARG A 574 28.62 -4.09 12.06
C ARG A 574 28.81 -3.32 13.37
N SER A 575 29.73 -3.81 14.20
CA SER A 575 29.95 -3.35 15.57
C SER A 575 31.43 -3.24 15.88
N ARG A 576 31.74 -2.65 17.05
CA ARG A 576 33.09 -2.71 17.64
C ARG A 576 33.46 -4.11 18.14
N TYR A 577 32.48 -4.98 18.31
CA TYR A 577 32.69 -6.34 18.79
C TYR A 577 33.09 -7.29 17.64
N PRO A 578 34.02 -8.24 17.85
CA PRO A 578 34.56 -9.08 16.77
C PRO A 578 33.54 -9.99 16.06
N ALA A 579 32.37 -10.23 16.65
CA ALA A 579 31.30 -11.06 16.09
C ALA A 579 30.22 -10.24 15.35
N GLY A 580 30.40 -8.92 15.25
CA GLY A 580 29.30 -7.98 15.03
C GLY A 580 28.42 -7.86 16.27
N ASP A 581 27.26 -7.23 16.10
CA ASP A 581 26.11 -7.37 16.98
C ASP A 581 25.13 -8.34 16.28
N PRO A 582 25.22 -9.67 16.53
CA PRO A 582 24.31 -10.64 15.92
C PRO A 582 22.90 -10.51 16.50
N GLU A 583 21.88 -10.71 15.68
CA GLU A 583 20.47 -10.75 16.07
C GLU A 583 19.76 -11.93 15.40
N ILE A 584 18.85 -12.57 16.13
CA ILE A 584 17.96 -13.64 15.63
C ILE A 584 16.52 -13.26 15.99
N ALA A 585 15.62 -13.32 15.02
CA ALA A 585 14.18 -13.16 15.21
C ALA A 585 13.50 -14.54 15.17
N PHE A 586 12.69 -14.86 16.17
CA PHE A 586 12.07 -16.18 16.33
C PHE A 586 10.66 -16.07 16.92
N VAL A 587 9.82 -17.06 16.62
CA VAL A 587 8.49 -17.23 17.21
C VAL A 587 8.53 -18.44 18.14
N ASP A 588 7.96 -18.34 19.34
CA ASP A 588 7.89 -19.46 20.30
C ASP A 588 6.75 -20.42 19.92
N HIS A 589 6.95 -21.74 20.07
CA HIS A 589 5.91 -22.75 19.82
C HIS A 589 4.71 -22.67 20.83
N GLY A 590 4.79 -21.80 21.83
CA GLY A 590 3.66 -21.39 22.66
C GLY A 590 2.74 -20.34 22.02
N SER A 591 3.18 -19.68 20.94
CA SER A 591 2.45 -18.63 20.24
C SER A 591 1.17 -19.13 19.57
N SER A 592 0.28 -18.20 19.22
CA SER A 592 -0.88 -18.49 18.35
C SER A 592 -0.55 -18.43 16.85
N ILE A 593 0.62 -17.92 16.46
CA ILE A 593 1.16 -18.04 15.10
C ILE A 593 1.40 -19.55 14.82
N PRO A 594 0.96 -20.11 13.68
CA PRO A 594 1.14 -21.54 13.41
C PRO A 594 2.61 -21.94 13.22
N ASP A 595 3.02 -23.08 13.80
CA ASP A 595 4.38 -23.62 13.71
C ASP A 595 4.94 -23.62 12.27
N TYR A 596 6.12 -23.03 12.09
CA TYR A 596 6.89 -22.95 10.84
C TYR A 596 6.24 -22.14 9.69
N THR A 597 5.18 -21.37 9.93
CA THR A 597 4.74 -20.40 8.90
C THR A 597 5.70 -19.22 8.82
N ARG A 598 5.70 -18.57 7.66
CA ARG A 598 6.17 -17.18 7.56
C ARG A 598 5.25 -16.27 8.36
N VAL A 599 5.78 -15.09 8.65
CA VAL A 599 5.05 -13.94 9.17
C VAL A 599 5.26 -12.84 8.14
N PHE A 600 4.20 -12.27 7.57
CA PHE A 600 4.26 -11.17 6.61
C PHE A 600 3.88 -9.84 7.29
N GLU A 601 4.29 -8.69 6.72
CA GLU A 601 4.00 -7.33 7.24
C GLU A 601 2.49 -7.08 7.42
N ASP A 602 1.64 -7.74 6.62
CA ASP A 602 0.18 -7.62 6.65
C ASP A 602 -0.53 -8.67 7.53
N ASP A 603 0.17 -9.69 8.03
CA ASP A 603 -0.41 -10.70 8.94
C ASP A 603 -0.70 -10.10 10.34
N TYR A 604 0.26 -9.34 10.89
CA TYR A 604 0.18 -8.78 12.25
C TYR A 604 0.82 -7.38 12.33
N PRO A 605 0.23 -6.43 13.08
CA PRO A 605 0.69 -5.04 13.08
C PRO A 605 1.97 -4.84 13.92
N GLY A 606 3.12 -4.71 13.25
CA GLY A 606 4.35 -4.19 13.85
C GLY A 606 5.10 -5.17 14.75
N TYR A 607 5.66 -6.23 14.16
CA TYR A 607 6.54 -7.23 14.79
C TYR A 607 5.89 -8.05 15.93
N GLN A 608 4.57 -8.02 16.07
CA GLN A 608 3.85 -8.71 17.14
C GLN A 608 3.95 -10.24 16.96
N GLY A 609 4.15 -10.95 18.07
CA GLY A 609 4.42 -12.40 18.10
C GLY A 609 5.88 -12.78 17.82
N ILE A 610 6.76 -11.83 17.51
CA ILE A 610 8.18 -12.08 17.22
C ILE A 610 9.06 -11.69 18.41
N SER A 611 9.88 -12.64 18.87
CA SER A 611 10.88 -12.43 19.92
C SER A 611 12.29 -12.31 19.34
N TYR A 612 13.15 -11.51 19.99
CA TYR A 612 14.50 -11.19 19.50
C TYR A 612 15.60 -11.55 20.51
N LEU A 613 16.62 -12.29 20.06
CA LEU A 613 17.89 -12.43 20.77
C LEU A 613 18.94 -11.53 20.12
N SER A 614 19.69 -10.76 20.91
CA SER A 614 20.78 -9.93 20.41
C SER A 614 22.10 -10.17 21.15
N GLY A 615 23.21 -10.22 20.42
CA GLY A 615 24.57 -10.27 20.93
C GLY A 615 25.18 -8.88 21.20
N GLY A 616 24.40 -7.80 21.11
CA GLY A 616 24.87 -6.39 21.15
C GLY A 616 25.63 -5.93 22.41
N LEU A 617 25.79 -6.79 23.42
CA LEU A 617 26.68 -6.57 24.58
C LEU A 617 28.08 -7.19 24.40
N GLY A 618 28.40 -7.68 23.19
CA GLY A 618 29.69 -8.29 22.85
C GLY A 618 29.72 -9.82 22.93
N HIS A 619 28.55 -10.45 22.76
CA HIS A 619 28.37 -11.90 22.79
C HIS A 619 28.01 -12.44 21.40
N ASN A 620 28.36 -13.70 21.14
CA ASN A 620 28.07 -14.32 19.85
C ASN A 620 26.82 -15.20 19.91
N LEU A 621 26.05 -15.19 18.81
CA LEU A 621 24.92 -16.09 18.55
C LEU A 621 25.30 -17.05 17.40
N PRO A 622 24.67 -18.23 17.28
CA PRO A 622 24.83 -19.10 16.11
C PRO A 622 24.33 -18.42 14.85
N ASP A 623 24.90 -18.80 13.71
CA ASP A 623 24.26 -18.58 12.41
C ASP A 623 23.15 -19.63 12.28
N LEU A 624 21.93 -19.20 11.91
CA LEU A 624 20.72 -20.00 11.75
C LEU A 624 19.91 -19.44 10.59
N ASP A 625 19.25 -20.34 9.87
CA ASP A 625 18.42 -20.07 8.68
C ASP A 625 16.94 -19.88 9.05
N PHE A 626 16.13 -19.38 8.11
CA PHE A 626 14.68 -19.38 8.27
C PHE A 626 14.15 -20.80 8.53
N GLY A 627 13.24 -20.93 9.50
CA GLY A 627 12.60 -22.18 9.86
C GLY A 627 13.38 -23.05 10.85
N ASP A 628 14.64 -22.76 11.15
CA ASP A 628 15.45 -23.52 12.13
C ASP A 628 14.83 -23.53 13.53
N ASN A 629 14.86 -24.67 14.22
CA ASN A 629 14.42 -24.72 15.61
C ASN A 629 15.48 -24.09 16.53
N LEU A 630 15.02 -23.29 17.51
CA LEU A 630 15.86 -22.56 18.46
C LEU A 630 15.24 -22.60 19.87
N ALA A 631 15.97 -23.19 20.83
CA ALA A 631 15.51 -23.32 22.22
C ALA A 631 16.56 -22.87 23.25
N GLY A 632 16.10 -22.22 24.31
CA GLY A 632 16.93 -21.64 25.37
C GLY A 632 16.30 -21.79 26.77
N THR A 633 17.11 -22.08 27.79
CA THR A 633 16.64 -22.25 29.18
C THR A 633 17.33 -21.30 30.14
N ASN A 634 16.57 -20.38 30.75
CA ASN A 634 17.06 -19.31 31.63
C ASN A 634 18.20 -18.49 30.99
N ILE A 635 18.05 -18.15 29.71
CA ILE A 635 18.97 -17.24 29.01
C ILE A 635 18.89 -15.88 29.70
N THR A 636 20.04 -15.34 30.15
CA THR A 636 20.10 -14.03 30.81
C THR A 636 20.57 -12.94 29.86
N GLY A 637 20.08 -11.73 30.07
CA GLY A 637 20.43 -10.57 29.28
C GLY A 637 19.85 -9.29 29.87
N VAL A 638 20.01 -8.19 29.15
CA VAL A 638 19.27 -6.96 29.38
C VAL A 638 18.15 -6.90 28.34
N LEU A 639 16.93 -6.59 28.76
CA LEU A 639 15.85 -6.28 27.81
C LEU A 639 16.02 -4.83 27.37
N GLY A 640 16.29 -4.60 26.08
CA GLY A 640 16.48 -3.24 25.55
C GLY A 640 15.56 -3.01 24.37
N TYR A 641 14.90 -1.86 24.34
CA TYR A 641 14.18 -1.40 23.15
C TYR A 641 15.16 -0.73 22.19
N GLN A 642 15.24 -1.23 20.96
CA GLN A 642 16.16 -0.73 19.93
C GLN A 642 15.57 -0.98 18.56
N PHE A 643 15.60 0.02 17.67
CA PHE A 643 15.00 -0.04 16.33
C PHE A 643 13.50 -0.41 16.36
N SER A 644 12.75 0.21 17.27
CA SER A 644 11.29 0.04 17.43
C SER A 644 10.82 -1.37 17.82
N LYS A 645 11.66 -2.10 18.58
CA LYS A 645 11.34 -3.44 19.12
C LYS A 645 12.14 -3.75 20.38
N TYR A 646 11.60 -4.60 21.27
CA TYR A 646 12.36 -5.14 22.40
C TYR A 646 13.22 -6.33 21.97
N ALA A 647 14.49 -6.32 22.36
CA ALA A 647 15.39 -7.46 22.21
C ALA A 647 15.97 -7.89 23.55
N LEU A 648 16.18 -9.20 23.72
CA LEU A 648 16.98 -9.73 24.81
C LEU A 648 18.46 -9.67 24.42
N LEU A 649 19.15 -8.61 24.85
CA LEU A 649 20.58 -8.47 24.66
C LEU A 649 21.32 -9.39 25.65
N VAL A 650 21.84 -10.53 25.18
CA VAL A 650 22.41 -11.57 26.05
C VAL A 650 23.69 -11.08 26.74
N ASP A 651 23.83 -11.38 28.03
CA ASP A 651 24.94 -10.90 28.88
C ASP A 651 26.00 -11.98 29.19
N SER A 652 25.87 -13.11 28.51
CA SER A 652 26.83 -14.22 28.47
C SER A 652 26.57 -15.05 27.22
N ASP A 653 27.58 -15.80 26.75
CA ASP A 653 27.42 -16.68 25.59
C ASP A 653 26.32 -17.73 25.87
N PRO A 654 25.18 -17.71 25.16
CA PRO A 654 24.00 -18.47 25.57
C PRO A 654 24.14 -19.95 25.21
N ALA A 655 23.68 -20.82 26.13
CA ALA A 655 23.63 -22.26 25.91
C ALA A 655 22.34 -22.65 25.15
N LEU A 656 22.31 -22.32 23.85
CA LEU A 656 21.20 -22.60 22.94
C LEU A 656 21.23 -24.06 22.46
N THR A 657 20.05 -24.61 22.18
CA THR A 657 19.87 -25.86 21.43
C THR A 657 19.24 -25.50 20.09
N THR A 658 19.81 -25.96 19.00
CA THR A 658 19.33 -25.66 17.65
C THR A 658 19.15 -26.92 16.81
N VAL A 659 18.24 -26.89 15.85
CA VAL A 659 18.07 -27.95 14.84
C VAL A 659 17.92 -27.29 13.47
N ASP A 660 18.99 -27.44 12.69
CA ASP A 660 19.10 -27.33 11.22
C ASP A 660 17.94 -28.10 10.56
N ASN A 661 16.99 -27.35 10.01
CA ASN A 661 15.79 -27.85 9.34
C ASN A 661 16.01 -27.92 7.81
N GLN A 662 14.94 -28.09 7.01
CA GLN A 662 15.10 -28.14 5.55
C GLN A 662 14.85 -26.77 4.93
N ASP A 663 15.91 -26.17 4.37
CA ASP A 663 15.85 -24.93 3.60
C ASP A 663 14.82 -24.96 2.46
N VAL A 664 14.33 -23.77 2.12
CA VAL A 664 13.62 -23.51 0.86
C VAL A 664 14.53 -23.86 -0.32
N SER A 665 13.95 -24.45 -1.37
CA SER A 665 14.75 -24.87 -2.54
C SER A 665 15.21 -23.67 -3.35
N THR A 666 16.52 -23.39 -3.32
CA THR A 666 17.15 -22.29 -4.07
C THR A 666 17.37 -22.58 -5.58
N ASP A 667 16.84 -23.70 -6.09
CA ASP A 667 17.14 -24.22 -7.43
C ASP A 667 16.09 -23.80 -8.46
N VAL A 668 16.45 -22.86 -9.34
CA VAL A 668 15.64 -22.55 -10.53
C VAL A 668 16.00 -23.41 -11.74
N THR A 669 15.01 -23.63 -12.62
CA THR A 669 15.17 -24.43 -13.84
C THR A 669 16.06 -23.71 -14.86
N PRO A 670 17.14 -24.34 -15.37
CA PRO A 670 17.96 -23.79 -16.44
C PRO A 670 17.16 -23.60 -17.75
N LEU A 671 17.57 -22.63 -18.56
CA LEU A 671 16.95 -22.36 -19.86
C LEU A 671 16.95 -23.58 -20.79
N ASP A 672 15.78 -23.89 -21.36
CA ASP A 672 15.59 -24.94 -22.36
C ASP A 672 15.81 -24.38 -23.80
N PRO A 673 16.89 -24.80 -24.50
CA PRO A 673 17.17 -24.35 -25.86
C PRO A 673 16.21 -24.90 -26.92
N GLU A 674 15.44 -25.95 -26.63
CA GLU A 674 14.42 -26.52 -27.51
C GLU A 674 13.08 -25.75 -27.42
N LYS A 675 12.74 -25.23 -26.22
CA LYS A 675 11.62 -24.30 -26.00
C LYS A 675 11.88 -22.85 -26.42
N LYS A 676 13.13 -22.51 -26.80
CA LYS A 676 13.57 -21.13 -27.06
C LYS A 676 13.29 -20.22 -25.87
N GLN A 677 13.73 -20.65 -24.70
CA GLN A 677 13.60 -19.90 -23.46
C GLN A 677 14.70 -18.85 -23.28
N PHE A 678 14.26 -17.65 -22.91
CA PHE A 678 15.11 -16.56 -22.43
C PHE A 678 14.57 -16.05 -21.10
N ASP A 679 15.42 -15.43 -20.30
CA ASP A 679 15.04 -14.86 -19.01
C ASP A 679 15.64 -13.47 -18.81
N VAL A 680 14.98 -12.71 -17.93
CA VAL A 680 15.51 -11.49 -17.34
C VAL A 680 15.36 -11.56 -15.82
N CYS A 681 16.31 -10.97 -15.10
CA CYS A 681 16.34 -10.98 -13.64
C CYS A 681 16.61 -9.56 -13.11
N ASN A 682 16.16 -9.26 -11.89
CA ASN A 682 16.64 -8.10 -11.12
C ASN A 682 17.31 -8.57 -9.83
N PHE A 683 18.25 -7.77 -9.32
CA PHE A 683 18.94 -8.06 -8.08
C PHE A 683 19.52 -6.79 -7.47
N ASN A 684 18.89 -6.32 -6.38
CA ASN A 684 19.55 -5.41 -5.45
C ASN A 684 20.75 -6.14 -4.84
N VAL A 685 21.97 -5.64 -5.11
CA VAL A 685 23.22 -6.28 -4.66
C VAL A 685 23.76 -5.71 -3.34
N GLU A 686 22.99 -4.89 -2.63
CA GLU A 686 23.28 -4.31 -1.31
C GLU A 686 24.66 -3.62 -1.22
N ASN A 687 24.69 -2.32 -1.55
CA ASN A 687 25.85 -1.43 -1.44
C ASN A 687 27.13 -1.99 -2.11
N LEU A 688 27.06 -2.33 -3.40
CA LEU A 688 28.24 -2.69 -4.19
C LEU A 688 29.05 -1.45 -4.60
N PHE A 689 29.86 -0.97 -3.67
CA PHE A 689 30.77 0.17 -3.82
C PHE A 689 32.22 -0.26 -3.92
N ASP A 690 33.04 0.47 -4.68
CA ASP A 690 34.48 0.30 -4.70
C ASP A 690 35.13 0.75 -3.37
N ASN A 691 36.41 0.46 -3.20
CA ASN A 691 37.12 0.68 -1.95
C ASN A 691 37.83 2.06 -1.86
N ILE A 692 37.46 3.03 -2.70
CA ILE A 692 38.15 4.30 -2.93
C ILE A 692 37.21 5.50 -2.71
N ASP A 693 37.28 6.06 -1.49
CA ASP A 693 36.79 7.42 -1.17
C ASP A 693 37.21 8.46 -2.21
N ASP A 694 36.24 8.84 -3.07
CA ASP A 694 36.29 10.03 -3.92
C ASP A 694 35.27 11.11 -3.53
N GLY A 695 34.59 10.92 -2.40
CA GLY A 695 33.66 11.87 -1.78
C GLY A 695 32.24 11.83 -2.35
N GLN A 696 31.82 10.65 -2.82
CA GLN A 696 30.50 10.42 -3.43
C GLN A 696 29.72 9.29 -2.74
N GLY A 697 29.71 9.27 -1.40
CA GLY A 697 28.82 8.41 -0.63
C GLY A 697 29.33 6.99 -0.38
N ASP A 698 30.62 6.78 -0.65
CA ASP A 698 31.33 5.50 -0.65
C ASP A 698 31.99 5.17 0.72
N TRP A 699 33.04 4.33 0.68
CA TRP A 699 33.80 3.89 1.85
C TRP A 699 34.73 4.97 2.45
N GLY A 700 34.12 5.93 3.12
CA GLY A 700 34.80 6.94 3.93
C GLY A 700 33.82 7.90 4.60
N ASP A 701 32.72 8.19 3.91
CA ASP A 701 31.74 9.21 4.29
C ASP A 701 30.86 8.80 5.48
N TRP A 702 30.46 7.53 5.57
CA TRP A 702 29.35 7.12 6.45
C TRP A 702 29.73 6.33 7.71
N ALA A 703 30.95 5.80 7.82
CA ALA A 703 31.22 4.72 8.78
C ALA A 703 32.58 4.79 9.51
N PRO A 704 32.62 5.35 10.74
CA PRO A 704 33.80 5.33 11.59
C PRO A 704 34.23 3.89 11.95
N GLY A 705 35.50 3.54 11.74
CA GLY A 705 36.04 2.21 12.07
C GLY A 705 36.07 1.20 10.91
N TYR A 706 35.89 1.66 9.67
CA TYR A 706 36.15 0.85 8.46
C TYR A 706 37.65 0.72 8.15
N PRO A 707 38.06 -0.22 7.28
CA PRO A 707 39.37 -0.17 6.64
C PRO A 707 39.55 1.19 5.98
N THR A 708 40.77 1.75 6.04
CA THR A 708 41.03 3.05 5.38
C THR A 708 40.77 2.93 3.87
N SER A 709 40.14 3.92 3.25
CA SER A 709 40.00 4.02 1.79
C SER A 709 41.33 3.72 1.09
N GLY A 710 41.28 2.92 0.02
CA GLY A 710 42.45 2.43 -0.72
C GLY A 710 43.33 1.42 0.03
N SER A 711 42.92 0.89 1.19
CA SER A 711 43.65 -0.17 1.91
C SER A 711 43.57 -1.52 1.19
N ALA A 712 44.52 -2.41 1.52
CA ALA A 712 44.54 -3.78 0.99
C ALA A 712 43.44 -4.65 1.61
N GLU A 713 43.11 -4.36 2.87
CA GLU A 713 41.98 -4.92 3.61
C GLU A 713 40.66 -4.55 2.92
N GLY A 714 40.46 -3.28 2.60
CA GLY A 714 39.28 -2.83 1.87
C GLY A 714 39.18 -3.45 0.46
N ALA A 715 40.26 -3.46 -0.31
CA ALA A 715 40.25 -4.11 -1.63
C ALA A 715 39.90 -5.62 -1.57
N ALA A 716 40.17 -6.29 -0.45
CA ALA A 716 39.78 -7.68 -0.24
C ALA A 716 38.30 -7.83 0.14
N GLU A 717 37.73 -6.92 0.95
CA GLU A 717 36.29 -6.87 1.26
C GLU A 717 35.47 -6.62 -0.03
N TYR A 718 35.88 -5.67 -0.87
CA TYR A 718 35.23 -5.38 -2.15
C TYR A 718 35.26 -6.58 -3.11
N GLN A 719 36.43 -7.22 -3.28
CA GLN A 719 36.53 -8.42 -4.12
C GLN A 719 35.70 -9.58 -3.58
N ALA A 720 35.56 -9.73 -2.26
CA ALA A 720 34.72 -10.77 -1.67
C ALA A 720 33.23 -10.54 -1.98
N LYS A 721 32.72 -9.31 -1.90
CA LYS A 721 31.35 -8.96 -2.32
C LYS A 721 31.13 -9.21 -3.81
N ILE A 722 32.05 -8.78 -4.68
CA ILE A 722 32.04 -9.08 -6.12
C ILE A 722 31.98 -10.59 -6.38
N ASP A 723 32.83 -11.38 -5.71
CA ASP A 723 32.89 -12.83 -5.89
C ASP A 723 31.62 -13.54 -5.35
N ALA A 724 30.99 -13.01 -4.30
CA ALA A 724 29.73 -13.50 -3.75
C ALA A 724 28.56 -13.24 -4.71
N VAL A 725 28.35 -11.99 -5.12
CA VAL A 725 27.31 -11.60 -6.10
C VAL A 725 27.47 -12.39 -7.41
N ALA A 726 28.70 -12.52 -7.92
CA ALA A 726 28.96 -13.30 -9.13
C ALA A 726 28.71 -14.82 -8.94
N THR A 727 28.68 -15.33 -7.70
CA THR A 727 28.23 -16.70 -7.40
C THR A 727 26.71 -16.81 -7.56
N VAL A 728 25.94 -15.86 -7.04
CA VAL A 728 24.47 -15.84 -7.17
C VAL A 728 24.07 -15.83 -8.65
N PHE A 729 24.66 -14.95 -9.47
CA PHE A 729 24.42 -14.86 -10.91
C PHE A 729 24.56 -16.21 -11.66
N VAL A 730 25.60 -16.99 -11.35
CA VAL A 730 25.94 -18.20 -12.10
C VAL A 730 25.32 -19.46 -11.48
N ASP A 731 25.43 -19.62 -10.16
CA ASP A 731 25.03 -20.85 -9.47
C ASP A 731 23.56 -20.83 -9.03
N LYS A 732 22.99 -19.66 -8.70
CA LYS A 732 21.59 -19.50 -8.27
C LYS A 732 20.70 -19.09 -9.45
N MET A 733 20.96 -17.95 -10.10
CA MET A 733 20.19 -17.48 -11.28
C MET A 733 20.47 -18.28 -12.58
N LYS A 734 21.37 -19.26 -12.55
CA LYS A 734 21.75 -20.14 -13.68
C LYS A 734 22.19 -19.38 -14.95
N SER A 735 22.93 -18.27 -14.79
CA SER A 735 23.38 -17.39 -15.89
C SER A 735 22.24 -16.77 -16.71
N CYS A 736 21.28 -16.16 -16.00
CA CYS A 736 20.17 -15.36 -16.53
C CYS A 736 20.64 -14.38 -17.64
N MET A 737 19.95 -14.31 -18.77
CA MET A 737 20.49 -13.70 -20.00
C MET A 737 20.74 -12.19 -19.90
N VAL A 738 19.87 -11.49 -19.16
CA VAL A 738 20.01 -10.07 -18.80
C VAL A 738 19.65 -9.91 -17.33
N VAL A 739 20.48 -9.20 -16.57
CA VAL A 739 20.25 -8.92 -15.16
C VAL A 739 20.27 -7.40 -14.95
N GLY A 740 19.15 -6.83 -14.53
CA GLY A 740 19.08 -5.52 -13.91
C GLY A 740 19.73 -5.59 -12.53
N VAL A 741 20.56 -4.61 -12.19
CA VAL A 741 21.21 -4.53 -10.88
C VAL A 741 20.99 -3.17 -10.26
N GLU A 742 20.74 -3.20 -8.95
CA GLU A 742 20.41 -2.06 -8.11
C GLU A 742 21.39 -1.99 -6.91
N GLU A 743 21.52 -0.83 -6.25
CA GLU A 743 22.50 -0.60 -5.15
C GLU A 743 23.98 -0.78 -5.57
N VAL A 744 24.32 -0.40 -6.81
CA VAL A 744 25.69 -0.36 -7.33
C VAL A 744 26.18 1.09 -7.45
N GLU A 745 27.42 1.36 -7.04
CA GLU A 745 28.05 2.67 -7.21
C GLU A 745 28.09 3.16 -8.68
N GLY A 746 27.94 4.47 -8.88
CA GLY A 746 27.82 5.20 -10.16
C GLY A 746 29.10 5.25 -11.00
N LYS A 747 29.83 4.13 -11.05
CA LYS A 747 31.12 4.00 -11.73
C LYS A 747 31.11 2.78 -12.65
N GLN A 748 31.23 2.98 -13.97
CA GLN A 748 31.36 1.89 -14.96
C GLN A 748 32.41 0.82 -14.58
N GLN A 749 33.47 1.21 -13.85
CA GLN A 749 34.49 0.27 -13.38
C GLN A 749 33.92 -0.81 -12.45
N VAL A 750 32.93 -0.51 -11.61
CA VAL A 750 32.30 -1.48 -10.69
C VAL A 750 31.49 -2.50 -11.48
N TYR A 751 30.69 -2.02 -12.42
CA TYR A 751 29.94 -2.83 -13.38
C TYR A 751 30.86 -3.72 -14.24
N ASP A 752 31.97 -3.18 -14.75
CA ASP A 752 32.99 -3.92 -15.50
C ASP A 752 33.68 -4.99 -14.64
N ASN A 753 33.96 -4.69 -13.37
CA ASN A 753 34.53 -5.65 -12.41
C ASN A 753 33.58 -6.81 -12.14
N LEU A 754 32.28 -6.54 -11.93
CA LEU A 754 31.27 -7.57 -11.72
C LEU A 754 31.12 -8.46 -12.96
N ALA A 755 30.98 -7.87 -14.15
CA ALA A 755 30.90 -8.64 -15.40
C ALA A 755 32.17 -9.48 -15.66
N ALA A 756 33.34 -9.00 -15.27
CA ALA A 756 34.58 -9.78 -15.33
C ALA A 756 34.57 -10.98 -14.35
N ALA A 757 34.07 -10.80 -13.13
CA ALA A 757 33.93 -11.87 -12.14
C ALA A 757 32.90 -12.93 -12.57
N VAL A 758 31.74 -12.50 -13.10
CA VAL A 758 30.72 -13.39 -13.67
C VAL A 758 31.30 -14.16 -14.86
N THR A 759 32.03 -13.51 -15.79
CA THR A 759 32.70 -14.19 -16.92
C THR A 759 33.77 -15.21 -16.48
N VAL A 760 34.38 -15.05 -15.29
CA VAL A 760 35.33 -16.03 -14.73
C VAL A 760 34.59 -17.26 -14.19
N LYS A 761 33.39 -17.10 -13.63
CA LYS A 761 32.55 -18.18 -13.08
C LYS A 761 31.73 -18.89 -14.16
N ASP A 762 31.26 -18.15 -15.17
CA ASP A 762 30.56 -18.65 -16.35
C ASP A 762 31.46 -18.58 -17.61
N PRO A 763 32.34 -19.58 -17.82
CA PRO A 763 33.21 -19.63 -18.99
C PRO A 763 32.49 -20.05 -20.28
N ALA A 764 31.16 -20.26 -20.26
CA ALA A 764 30.37 -20.54 -21.45
C ALA A 764 29.98 -19.26 -22.19
N HIS A 765 29.89 -18.13 -21.48
CA HIS A 765 29.48 -16.83 -21.99
C HIS A 765 30.54 -15.75 -21.72
N THR A 766 30.38 -14.57 -22.32
CA THR A 766 31.17 -13.37 -22.06
C THR A 766 30.22 -12.24 -21.71
N TRP A 767 30.34 -11.71 -20.50
CA TRP A 767 29.41 -10.73 -20.00
C TRP A 767 29.86 -9.30 -20.31
N GLN A 768 28.88 -8.43 -20.54
CA GLN A 768 29.05 -6.99 -20.73
C GLN A 768 28.18 -6.27 -19.70
N ALA A 769 28.58 -5.05 -19.33
CA ALA A 769 27.82 -4.23 -18.40
C ALA A 769 27.73 -2.77 -18.87
N ALA A 770 26.68 -2.08 -18.43
CA ALA A 770 26.51 -0.64 -18.59
C ALA A 770 25.46 -0.15 -17.58
N TYR A 771 25.65 1.06 -17.10
CA TYR A 771 24.75 1.73 -16.17
C TYR A 771 24.29 3.07 -16.74
N VAL A 772 23.32 3.70 -16.08
CA VAL A 772 23.01 5.12 -16.28
C VAL A 772 23.28 5.88 -15.00
N GLU A 773 23.65 7.15 -15.15
CA GLU A 773 23.82 8.03 -14.01
C GLU A 773 22.46 8.32 -13.38
N SER A 774 22.29 8.02 -12.09
CA SER A 774 20.99 8.04 -11.42
C SER A 774 20.62 9.44 -10.93
N GLY A 775 21.63 10.20 -10.48
CA GLY A 775 21.48 11.48 -9.79
C GLY A 775 21.34 11.39 -8.26
N ASP A 776 21.46 10.22 -7.64
CA ASP A 776 21.43 10.06 -6.18
C ASP A 776 22.65 10.73 -5.53
N SER A 777 22.45 11.44 -4.41
CA SER A 777 23.51 12.11 -3.66
C SER A 777 24.56 11.16 -3.03
N ARG A 778 24.30 9.86 -3.00
CA ARG A 778 25.20 8.79 -2.53
C ARG A 778 25.84 8.00 -3.67
N ASP A 779 25.71 8.47 -4.92
CA ASP A 779 26.19 7.80 -6.14
C ASP A 779 25.68 6.36 -6.33
N ILE A 780 24.53 6.03 -5.73
CA ILE A 780 23.88 4.72 -5.94
C ILE A 780 23.15 4.76 -7.29
N SER A 781 23.44 3.79 -8.13
CA SER A 781 22.96 3.69 -9.51
C SER A 781 22.31 2.34 -9.82
N GLN A 782 21.69 2.28 -11.00
CA GLN A 782 21.13 1.07 -11.59
C GLN A 782 21.72 0.84 -12.99
N GLY A 783 21.81 -0.41 -13.39
CA GLY A 783 22.32 -0.78 -14.70
C GLY A 783 21.99 -2.20 -15.09
N PHE A 784 22.62 -2.66 -16.17
CA PHE A 784 22.43 -4.00 -16.71
C PHE A 784 23.75 -4.73 -16.89
N LEU A 785 23.74 -6.02 -16.58
CA LEU A 785 24.69 -7.01 -17.07
C LEU A 785 23.97 -7.90 -18.08
N TRP A 786 24.60 -8.20 -19.23
CA TRP A 786 24.03 -9.09 -20.24
C TRP A 786 25.08 -9.97 -20.91
N ARG A 787 24.66 -11.14 -21.39
CA ARG A 787 25.51 -12.08 -22.13
C ARG A 787 25.72 -11.66 -23.58
N GLU A 788 26.80 -12.13 -24.21
CA GLU A 788 27.13 -11.78 -25.60
C GLU A 788 26.16 -12.34 -26.65
N ASP A 789 25.31 -13.30 -26.28
CA ASP A 789 24.27 -13.87 -27.13
C ASP A 789 22.92 -13.12 -27.07
N VAL A 790 22.80 -12.10 -26.21
CA VAL A 790 21.74 -11.08 -26.27
C VAL A 790 22.20 -9.88 -27.09
N THR A 791 21.35 -9.40 -28.01
CA THR A 791 21.64 -8.16 -28.75
C THR A 791 21.08 -6.95 -28.00
N LYS A 792 21.95 -6.20 -27.31
CA LYS A 792 21.61 -4.85 -26.83
C LYS A 792 21.34 -3.92 -28.02
N VAL A 793 20.14 -3.37 -28.10
CA VAL A 793 19.76 -2.34 -29.08
C VAL A 793 20.11 -0.95 -28.53
N SER A 794 19.69 -0.64 -27.31
CA SER A 794 20.02 0.60 -26.58
C SER A 794 20.01 0.36 -25.07
N ILE A 795 20.78 1.19 -24.34
CA ILE A 795 20.57 1.47 -22.92
C ILE A 795 20.60 3.00 -22.80
N THR A 796 19.56 3.60 -22.24
CA THR A 796 19.39 5.07 -22.12
C THR A 796 18.71 5.44 -20.80
N PRO A 797 19.06 6.57 -20.16
CA PRO A 797 18.36 7.03 -18.96
C PRO A 797 16.94 7.50 -19.29
N VAL A 798 15.98 7.15 -18.44
CA VAL A 798 14.61 7.68 -18.45
C VAL A 798 14.65 9.15 -18.07
N SER A 799 14.87 10.02 -19.07
CA SER A 799 15.12 11.45 -18.84
C SER A 799 14.70 12.30 -20.03
N GLY A 800 13.97 13.38 -19.74
CA GLY A 800 13.51 14.32 -20.76
C GLY A 800 12.62 13.69 -21.83
N SER A 801 12.63 14.26 -23.04
CA SER A 801 11.91 13.70 -24.19
C SER A 801 12.58 12.40 -24.68
N PRO A 802 11.83 11.30 -24.90
CA PRO A 802 10.37 11.25 -25.04
C PRO A 802 9.58 11.06 -23.73
N TYR A 803 10.20 10.52 -22.67
CA TYR A 803 9.55 10.12 -21.42
C TYR A 803 8.72 11.24 -20.74
N THR A 804 9.17 12.49 -20.74
CA THR A 804 8.38 13.66 -20.26
C THR A 804 7.14 13.99 -21.10
N GLY A 805 6.86 13.21 -22.15
CA GLY A 805 5.60 13.24 -22.90
C GLY A 805 4.84 11.91 -22.86
N TRP A 806 5.29 10.97 -22.02
CA TRP A 806 4.63 9.70 -21.72
C TRP A 806 3.93 9.76 -20.36
N VAL A 807 4.59 10.36 -19.37
CA VAL A 807 4.04 10.63 -18.03
C VAL A 807 3.00 11.76 -18.05
N SER A 808 1.96 11.62 -17.24
CA SER A 808 0.71 12.38 -17.32
C SER A 808 0.82 13.88 -16.97
N ASP A 809 1.69 14.27 -16.04
CA ASP A 809 1.94 15.67 -15.69
C ASP A 809 3.09 16.33 -16.50
N GLY A 810 3.87 15.51 -17.22
CA GLY A 810 5.02 15.89 -18.03
C GLY A 810 6.32 16.14 -17.26
N VAL A 811 6.40 15.75 -15.98
CA VAL A 811 7.58 15.82 -15.11
C VAL A 811 8.03 14.40 -14.78
N LEU A 812 9.34 14.18 -14.63
CA LEU A 812 9.86 12.90 -14.14
C LEU A 812 10.30 13.08 -12.70
N ASP A 813 9.81 12.21 -11.83
CA ASP A 813 9.93 12.28 -10.38
C ASP A 813 10.90 11.24 -9.79
N PHE A 814 11.53 10.37 -10.59
CA PHE A 814 12.57 9.46 -10.12
C PHE A 814 13.70 10.16 -9.32
N VAL A 815 13.93 9.70 -8.09
CA VAL A 815 15.07 10.09 -7.24
C VAL A 815 16.34 9.45 -7.76
N ARG A 816 16.24 8.19 -8.21
CA ARG A 816 17.30 7.44 -8.86
C ARG A 816 16.83 7.13 -10.29
N THR A 817 17.39 7.81 -11.29
CA THR A 817 16.92 7.71 -12.69
C THR A 817 17.10 6.29 -13.25
N PRO A 818 16.03 5.56 -13.61
CA PRO A 818 16.15 4.20 -14.12
C PRO A 818 16.70 4.16 -15.57
N PRO A 819 17.47 3.13 -15.95
CA PRO A 819 17.81 2.85 -17.34
C PRO A 819 16.68 2.13 -18.09
N ASP A 820 16.32 2.63 -19.27
CA ASP A 820 15.63 1.88 -20.33
C ASP A 820 16.67 1.06 -21.12
N GLY A 821 16.63 -0.26 -20.97
CA GLY A 821 17.42 -1.22 -21.74
C GLY A 821 16.57 -1.95 -22.76
N LEU A 822 16.72 -1.61 -24.05
CA LEU A 822 16.09 -2.37 -25.14
C LEU A 822 16.99 -3.53 -25.56
N PHE A 823 16.55 -4.74 -25.24
CA PHE A 823 17.26 -5.99 -25.54
C PHE A 823 16.49 -6.83 -26.56
N ARG A 824 17.25 -7.48 -27.46
CA ARG A 824 16.74 -8.39 -28.47
C ARG A 824 17.24 -9.81 -28.26
N PHE A 825 16.30 -10.74 -28.11
CA PHE A 825 16.55 -12.16 -27.97
C PHE A 825 16.42 -12.87 -29.33
N TYR A 826 17.15 -13.97 -29.52
CA TYR A 826 17.19 -14.77 -30.77
C TYR A 826 17.57 -14.02 -32.06
N ALA A 827 18.48 -13.06 -31.94
CA ALA A 827 18.98 -12.20 -33.02
C ALA A 827 19.40 -12.98 -34.29
N GLY A 828 18.74 -12.65 -35.41
CA GLY A 828 18.92 -13.26 -36.74
C GLY A 828 17.85 -14.29 -37.14
N SER A 829 16.79 -14.47 -36.36
CA SER A 829 15.73 -15.48 -36.60
C SER A 829 14.37 -14.86 -36.96
N THR A 830 13.40 -15.69 -37.38
CA THR A 830 11.99 -15.27 -37.50
C THR A 830 11.28 -15.14 -36.15
N ASP A 831 11.98 -15.48 -35.08
CA ASP A 831 11.47 -15.71 -33.74
C ASP A 831 12.11 -14.69 -32.78
N GLU A 832 12.65 -13.59 -33.31
CA GLU A 832 13.16 -12.44 -32.55
C GLU A 832 12.05 -11.80 -31.72
N ILE A 833 12.40 -11.43 -30.49
CA ILE A 833 11.57 -10.61 -29.61
C ILE A 833 12.43 -9.48 -29.04
N ASP A 834 11.88 -8.27 -29.10
CA ASP A 834 12.40 -7.09 -28.42
C ASP A 834 11.65 -6.92 -27.09
N LEU A 835 12.38 -6.54 -26.04
CA LEU A 835 11.86 -6.21 -24.72
C LEU A 835 12.55 -4.93 -24.22
N HIS A 836 11.75 -3.92 -23.87
CA HIS A 836 12.19 -2.82 -23.03
C HIS A 836 12.25 -3.32 -21.58
N PHE A 837 13.44 -3.29 -20.98
CA PHE A 837 13.64 -3.69 -19.59
C PHE A 837 14.08 -2.46 -18.80
N TYR A 838 13.38 -2.14 -17.71
CA TYR A 838 13.70 -1.07 -16.79
C TYR A 838 14.22 -1.67 -15.48
N ALA A 839 15.46 -1.32 -15.10
CA ALA A 839 16.00 -1.61 -13.77
C ALA A 839 15.60 -0.48 -12.82
N VAL A 840 14.69 -0.78 -11.90
CA VAL A 840 14.00 0.21 -11.09
C VAL A 840 14.50 0.09 -9.67
N HIS A 841 14.84 1.23 -9.05
CA HIS A 841 14.97 1.26 -7.61
C HIS A 841 14.60 2.63 -7.06
N PHE A 842 13.50 2.66 -6.30
CA PHE A 842 12.86 3.88 -5.80
C PHE A 842 13.60 4.47 -4.59
N LYS A 843 13.14 5.61 -4.09
CA LYS A 843 13.61 6.20 -2.84
C LYS A 843 13.32 5.27 -1.65
N SER A 844 14.29 5.06 -0.75
CA SER A 844 14.06 4.28 0.47
C SER A 844 13.07 4.90 1.47
N LYS A 845 12.36 4.04 2.23
CA LYS A 845 11.48 4.41 3.37
C LYS A 845 12.16 5.32 4.42
N ARG A 846 13.50 5.28 4.55
CA ARG A 846 14.26 6.04 5.57
C ARG A 846 14.41 7.54 5.27
N SER A 847 13.56 8.37 5.86
CA SER A 847 13.82 9.82 6.00
C SER A 847 12.94 10.49 7.08
N ASN A 848 13.54 11.24 8.03
CA ASN A 848 12.84 12.18 8.93
C ASN A 848 12.20 13.40 8.19
N SER A 849 11.92 13.26 6.91
CA SER A 849 11.34 14.28 6.03
C SER A 849 10.18 13.76 5.19
N SER A 850 9.57 12.62 5.56
CA SER A 850 8.16 12.33 5.26
C SER A 850 7.26 13.19 6.18
N CYS A 851 7.35 14.50 5.92
CA CYS A 851 6.49 15.62 6.30
C CYS A 851 5.58 15.52 7.53
N THR A 852 5.74 16.48 8.45
CA THR A 852 4.80 16.77 9.55
C THR A 852 3.54 17.53 9.08
N THR A 853 3.05 17.27 7.87
CA THR A 853 1.91 17.95 7.24
C THR A 853 1.13 16.97 6.36
N PRO A 854 -0.23 17.00 6.35
CA PRO A 854 -1.03 16.06 5.54
C PRO A 854 -0.80 16.14 4.02
N ASP A 855 -0.32 17.28 3.50
CA ASP A 855 -0.13 17.55 2.08
C ASP A 855 1.31 17.25 1.61
N CYS A 856 1.67 15.97 1.62
CA CYS A 856 3.00 15.51 1.21
C CYS A 856 2.92 14.09 0.66
N THR A 857 2.61 14.00 -0.64
CA THR A 857 2.71 12.78 -1.45
C THR A 857 4.05 12.09 -1.16
N ASP A 858 4.03 10.79 -0.89
CA ASP A 858 5.28 10.04 -0.83
C ASP A 858 5.95 10.15 -2.20
N LYS A 859 7.24 10.47 -2.21
CA LYS A 859 8.01 10.57 -3.44
C LYS A 859 7.89 9.27 -4.26
N ARG A 860 7.81 8.11 -3.60
CA ARG A 860 7.63 6.79 -4.23
C ARG A 860 6.31 6.65 -4.98
N GLU A 861 5.22 7.30 -4.54
CA GLU A 861 3.94 7.30 -5.26
C GLU A 861 4.09 7.97 -6.64
N LYS A 862 4.94 9.00 -6.74
CA LYS A 862 5.24 9.68 -8.00
C LYS A 862 6.18 8.86 -8.88
N GLU A 863 7.19 8.21 -8.29
CA GLU A 863 8.07 7.26 -9.01
C GLU A 863 7.26 6.06 -9.57
N ALA A 864 6.26 5.59 -8.82
CA ALA A 864 5.32 4.57 -9.24
C ALA A 864 4.37 5.05 -10.36
N ALA A 865 3.82 6.26 -10.25
CA ALA A 865 2.97 6.86 -11.29
C ALA A 865 3.73 7.06 -12.62
N ASP A 866 4.99 7.52 -12.56
CA ASP A 866 5.87 7.64 -13.73
C ASP A 866 6.09 6.28 -14.40
N LEU A 867 6.47 5.26 -13.62
CA LEU A 867 6.72 3.92 -14.14
C LEU A 867 5.46 3.30 -14.75
N ARG A 868 4.31 3.46 -14.10
CA ARG A 868 2.99 3.06 -14.61
C ARG A 868 2.72 3.71 -15.96
N ASP A 869 2.88 5.02 -16.08
CA ASP A 869 2.58 5.76 -17.31
C ASP A 869 3.55 5.37 -18.45
N ILE A 870 4.83 5.09 -18.14
CA ILE A 870 5.83 4.58 -19.08
C ILE A 870 5.47 3.17 -19.59
N LEU A 871 5.10 2.24 -18.70
CA LEU A 871 4.67 0.90 -19.10
C LEU A 871 3.36 0.95 -19.91
N SER A 872 2.43 1.83 -19.53
CA SER A 872 1.19 2.08 -20.27
C SER A 872 1.47 2.62 -21.68
N HIS A 873 2.47 3.48 -21.84
CA HIS A 873 2.90 3.95 -23.16
C HIS A 873 3.36 2.80 -24.06
N HIS A 874 4.20 1.90 -23.55
CA HIS A 874 4.64 0.73 -24.31
C HIS A 874 3.49 -0.22 -24.66
N GLN A 875 2.59 -0.49 -23.70
CA GLN A 875 1.40 -1.29 -23.93
C GLN A 875 0.57 -0.72 -25.09
N GLN A 876 0.30 0.58 -25.08
CA GLN A 876 -0.46 1.30 -26.11
C GLN A 876 0.28 1.41 -27.45
N ALA A 877 1.62 1.41 -27.44
CA ALA A 877 2.44 1.34 -28.64
C ALA A 877 2.45 -0.07 -29.29
N GLY A 878 1.99 -1.11 -28.58
CA GLY A 878 2.13 -2.51 -28.99
C GLY A 878 3.56 -3.04 -28.82
N GLU A 879 4.30 -2.44 -27.87
CA GLU A 879 5.66 -2.81 -27.51
C GLU A 879 5.65 -3.68 -26.23
N ASN A 880 6.69 -4.48 -26.06
CA ASN A 880 6.84 -5.29 -24.85
C ASN A 880 7.74 -4.54 -23.87
N ALA A 881 7.26 -4.33 -22.64
CA ALA A 881 8.07 -3.76 -21.57
C ALA A 881 7.91 -4.54 -20.25
N LEU A 882 8.99 -4.56 -19.48
CA LEU A 882 9.03 -5.02 -18.09
C LEU A 882 9.78 -3.98 -17.25
N GLY A 883 9.21 -3.59 -16.11
CA GLY A 883 9.91 -2.80 -15.10
C GLY A 883 10.05 -3.59 -13.81
N GLY A 884 11.27 -3.74 -13.30
CA GLY A 884 11.51 -4.54 -12.10
C GLY A 884 12.76 -4.12 -11.34
N GLY A 885 12.91 -4.63 -10.11
CA GLY A 885 13.92 -4.24 -9.13
C GLY A 885 13.30 -3.83 -7.80
N ASP A 886 14.07 -3.18 -6.93
CA ASP A 886 13.70 -2.83 -5.55
C ASP A 886 12.85 -1.54 -5.47
N PHE A 887 11.53 -1.68 -5.36
CA PHE A 887 10.60 -0.56 -5.30
C PHE A 887 10.52 0.03 -3.88
N ASN A 888 11.26 -0.53 -2.91
CA ASN A 888 11.27 -0.13 -1.50
C ASN A 888 9.87 -0.09 -0.85
N ASP A 889 8.89 -0.83 -1.37
CA ASP A 889 7.56 -0.96 -0.76
C ASP A 889 6.87 -2.28 -1.08
N THR A 890 5.86 -2.62 -0.28
CA THR A 890 5.23 -3.95 -0.21
C THR A 890 3.88 -4.02 -0.93
N ILE A 891 3.38 -5.24 -1.18
CA ILE A 891 2.06 -5.46 -1.80
C ILE A 891 0.97 -4.78 -0.97
N GLY A 892 0.05 -4.07 -1.62
CA GLY A 892 -1.02 -3.31 -0.94
C GLY A 892 -0.60 -1.92 -0.42
N SER A 893 0.69 -1.56 -0.45
CA SER A 893 1.15 -0.21 -0.13
C SER A 893 0.71 0.81 -1.20
N SER A 894 0.66 2.11 -0.84
CA SER A 894 0.19 3.17 -1.77
C SER A 894 0.97 3.23 -3.10
N PRO A 895 2.32 3.21 -3.14
CA PRO A 895 3.07 3.17 -4.40
C PRO A 895 2.76 1.94 -5.25
N ILE A 896 2.55 0.78 -4.62
CA ILE A 896 2.25 -0.47 -5.33
C ILE A 896 0.81 -0.48 -5.85
N ASN A 897 -0.16 0.03 -5.09
CA ASN A 897 -1.55 0.21 -5.54
C ASN A 897 -1.66 1.15 -6.76
N ILE A 898 -0.81 2.18 -6.84
CA ILE A 898 -0.75 3.08 -8.01
C ILE A 898 -0.38 2.33 -9.29
N LEU A 899 0.56 1.38 -9.21
CA LEU A 899 0.97 0.54 -10.34
C LEU A 899 -0.06 -0.55 -10.64
N ASP A 900 -0.58 -1.21 -9.60
CA ASP A 900 -1.56 -2.30 -9.70
C ASP A 900 -2.97 -1.86 -10.15
N GLY A 901 -3.31 -0.58 -9.97
CA GLY A 901 -4.50 0.03 -10.55
C GLY A 901 -4.47 0.17 -12.07
N SER A 902 -3.34 -0.16 -12.74
CA SER A 902 -3.24 -0.15 -14.19
C SER A 902 -3.82 -1.41 -14.84
N THR A 903 -4.52 -1.23 -15.96
CA THR A 903 -4.93 -2.34 -16.85
C THR A 903 -3.88 -2.67 -17.91
N ASP A 904 -2.81 -1.86 -18.01
CA ASP A 904 -1.82 -1.95 -19.10
C ASP A 904 -0.56 -2.78 -18.74
N SER A 905 -0.35 -3.08 -17.46
CA SER A 905 0.69 -3.99 -16.95
C SER A 905 0.22 -4.75 -15.71
N LYS A 906 0.89 -5.86 -15.38
CA LYS A 906 0.59 -6.68 -14.19
C LYS A 906 1.85 -7.05 -13.42
N ASN A 907 1.79 -6.97 -12.08
CA ASN A 907 2.85 -7.45 -11.19
C ASN A 907 2.90 -8.99 -11.17
N LEU A 908 4.06 -9.57 -11.46
CA LEU A 908 4.24 -11.02 -11.59
C LEU A 908 4.18 -11.76 -10.24
N PHE A 909 4.33 -11.08 -9.10
CA PHE A 909 4.12 -11.70 -7.78
C PHE A 909 2.68 -12.21 -7.56
N TYR A 910 1.69 -11.70 -8.31
CA TYR A 910 0.33 -12.24 -8.25
C TYR A 910 0.14 -13.58 -8.96
N ASP A 911 1.13 -14.04 -9.73
CA ASP A 911 1.12 -15.38 -10.34
C ASP A 911 1.48 -16.48 -9.31
N LEU A 912 1.92 -16.08 -8.10
CA LEU A 912 2.34 -16.95 -7.00
C LEU A 912 1.28 -17.02 -5.89
N ASP A 913 1.23 -18.13 -5.16
CA ASP A 913 0.44 -18.25 -3.92
C ASP A 913 1.03 -17.34 -2.82
N HIS A 914 0.20 -16.95 -1.82
CA HIS A 914 0.59 -15.96 -0.81
C HIS A 914 1.88 -16.32 -0.06
N ASP A 915 2.01 -17.59 0.34
CA ASP A 915 3.15 -18.12 1.08
C ASP A 915 4.44 -18.21 0.26
N GLN A 916 4.40 -17.87 -1.04
CA GLN A 916 5.53 -17.80 -1.98
C GLN A 916 6.01 -16.37 -2.28
N ARG A 917 5.35 -15.35 -1.72
CA ARG A 917 5.59 -13.94 -2.05
C ARG A 917 6.55 -13.26 -1.07
N TRP A 918 7.85 -13.50 -1.24
CA TRP A 918 8.87 -12.67 -0.59
C TRP A 918 10.10 -12.48 -1.47
N SER A 919 10.79 -11.36 -1.27
CA SER A 919 12.16 -11.11 -1.74
C SER A 919 13.05 -10.55 -0.63
N TYR A 920 12.45 -10.10 0.47
CA TYR A 920 13.14 -9.49 1.59
C TYR A 920 12.61 -10.05 2.90
N VAL A 921 13.39 -9.85 3.97
CA VAL A 921 12.92 -10.05 5.34
C VAL A 921 13.28 -8.80 6.13
N PHE A 922 12.33 -8.20 6.85
CA PHE A 922 12.58 -7.05 7.73
C PHE A 922 12.20 -7.40 9.16
N SER A 923 13.17 -7.32 10.09
CA SER A 923 12.96 -7.71 11.49
C SER A 923 12.29 -9.08 11.73
N GLY A 924 12.34 -10.01 10.78
CA GLY A 924 11.70 -11.34 10.89
C GLY A 924 10.34 -11.45 10.20
N GLU A 925 9.77 -10.35 9.71
CA GLU A 925 8.65 -10.35 8.76
C GLU A 925 9.18 -10.55 7.34
N SER A 926 8.49 -11.34 6.52
CA SER A 926 8.77 -11.55 5.10
C SER A 926 8.07 -10.46 4.28
N GLU A 927 8.79 -9.87 3.32
CA GLU A 927 8.32 -8.73 2.53
C GLU A 927 8.59 -8.95 1.04
N VAL A 928 7.74 -8.38 0.18
CA VAL A 928 8.01 -8.21 -1.26
C VAL A 928 8.48 -6.76 -1.48
N LEU A 929 9.78 -6.51 -1.51
CA LEU A 929 10.34 -5.19 -1.86
C LEU A 929 10.76 -5.11 -3.33
N ASP A 930 11.17 -6.24 -3.90
CA ASP A 930 11.50 -6.36 -5.32
C ASP A 930 10.25 -6.76 -6.08
N HIS A 931 9.95 -6.08 -7.18
CA HIS A 931 8.77 -6.34 -8.01
C HIS A 931 9.15 -6.55 -9.48
N MET A 932 8.22 -7.09 -10.27
CA MET A 932 8.31 -7.11 -11.73
C MET A 932 6.94 -6.85 -12.34
N TYR A 933 6.79 -5.72 -13.05
CA TYR A 933 5.58 -5.37 -13.78
C TYR A 933 5.77 -5.63 -15.28
N LEU A 934 4.96 -6.53 -15.84
CA LEU A 934 5.00 -6.92 -17.24
C LEU A 934 3.81 -6.31 -18.02
N THR A 935 4.06 -5.70 -19.18
CA THR A 935 2.99 -5.22 -20.07
C THR A 935 2.08 -6.35 -20.54
N MET A 936 0.77 -6.09 -20.67
CA MET A 936 -0.23 -7.10 -21.05
C MET A 936 0.02 -7.76 -22.41
N ASN A 937 0.77 -7.11 -23.31
CA ASN A 937 1.26 -7.65 -24.58
C ASN A 937 2.02 -8.97 -24.44
N LEU A 938 2.70 -9.21 -23.31
CA LEU A 938 3.32 -10.51 -22.98
C LEU A 938 2.52 -11.29 -21.93
N TYR A 939 2.01 -10.62 -20.90
CA TYR A 939 1.34 -11.29 -19.78
C TYR A 939 0.09 -12.10 -20.20
N GLN A 940 -0.70 -11.59 -21.18
CA GLN A 940 -1.88 -12.29 -21.72
C GLN A 940 -1.59 -13.14 -22.98
N GLU A 941 -0.33 -13.51 -23.23
CA GLU A 941 0.12 -14.21 -24.45
C GLU A 941 -0.29 -13.48 -25.77
N GLN A 942 -0.60 -12.18 -25.72
CA GLN A 942 -1.10 -11.43 -26.89
C GLN A 942 -0.05 -11.35 -28.01
N THR A 943 1.22 -11.37 -27.64
CA THR A 943 2.36 -11.55 -28.56
C THR A 943 2.39 -13.00 -29.04
N PRO A 944 2.04 -13.29 -30.32
CA PRO A 944 1.69 -14.65 -30.72
C PRO A 944 2.82 -15.67 -30.55
N GLY A 945 2.62 -16.62 -29.65
CA GLY A 945 3.54 -17.72 -29.40
C GLY A 945 4.63 -17.42 -28.37
N TRP A 946 4.35 -16.57 -27.38
CA TRP A 946 5.15 -16.39 -26.18
C TRP A 946 4.27 -16.41 -24.94
N GLY A 947 4.80 -16.96 -23.84
CA GLY A 947 4.19 -16.97 -22.51
C GLY A 947 5.29 -16.86 -21.45
N HIS A 948 4.92 -16.53 -20.22
CA HIS A 948 5.84 -16.26 -19.12
C HIS A 948 5.69 -17.26 -17.96
N ASP A 949 6.68 -17.23 -17.09
CA ASP A 949 6.79 -17.93 -15.82
C ASP A 949 7.63 -17.05 -14.88
N PHE A 950 7.38 -17.06 -13.58
CA PHE A 950 7.98 -16.12 -12.62
C PHE A 950 8.33 -16.80 -11.31
N GLY A 951 9.43 -16.36 -10.69
CA GLY A 951 9.68 -16.65 -9.29
C GLY A 951 10.83 -15.84 -8.68
N PRO A 952 10.73 -15.43 -7.41
CA PRO A 952 11.88 -15.09 -6.59
C PRO A 952 12.82 -16.30 -6.42
N ILE A 953 14.11 -16.03 -6.24
CA ILE A 953 15.15 -17.03 -6.06
C ILE A 953 15.63 -16.93 -4.62
N HIS A 954 14.99 -17.70 -3.74
CA HIS A 954 15.27 -17.66 -2.30
C HIS A 954 16.67 -18.19 -1.99
N CYS A 955 17.67 -17.30 -1.96
CA CYS A 955 19.07 -17.66 -1.77
C CYS A 955 19.86 -16.68 -0.91
N ASP A 956 19.23 -15.60 -0.44
CA ASP A 956 19.84 -14.52 0.31
C ASP A 956 18.99 -14.11 1.53
N ALA A 957 17.68 -13.88 1.36
CA ALA A 957 16.83 -13.31 2.42
C ALA A 957 16.63 -14.24 3.64
N ASP A 958 16.48 -15.54 3.38
CA ASP A 958 16.26 -16.60 4.38
C ASP A 958 17.56 -17.10 5.07
N PHE A 959 18.73 -16.65 4.61
CA PHE A 959 20.03 -17.15 5.06
C PHE A 959 20.75 -16.14 5.96
N PRO A 960 21.64 -16.57 6.87
CA PRO A 960 22.38 -15.68 7.74
C PRO A 960 23.31 -14.77 6.93
N SER A 961 23.55 -13.59 7.49
CA SER A 961 24.45 -12.55 6.93
C SER A 961 25.90 -12.99 6.65
N THR A 962 26.30 -14.20 7.06
CA THR A 962 27.61 -14.82 6.78
C THR A 962 27.62 -15.68 5.52
N GLU A 963 26.46 -16.04 4.97
CA GLU A 963 26.31 -16.97 3.83
C GLU A 963 25.69 -16.31 2.59
N ARG A 964 24.83 -15.30 2.78
CA ARG A 964 24.24 -14.50 1.70
C ARG A 964 25.20 -13.50 1.05
N ALA A 965 24.93 -13.16 -0.21
CA ALA A 965 25.61 -12.14 -0.99
C ALA A 965 24.90 -10.77 -0.96
N SER A 966 23.59 -10.72 -0.69
CA SER A 966 22.78 -9.50 -0.53
C SER A 966 21.81 -9.63 0.65
N ASP A 967 21.06 -8.59 0.99
CA ASP A 967 19.92 -8.68 1.91
C ASP A 967 18.56 -8.90 1.22
N HIS A 968 18.52 -8.78 -0.11
CA HIS A 968 17.42 -9.13 -1.00
C HIS A 968 17.67 -10.46 -1.72
N ASP A 969 16.61 -11.19 -2.07
CA ASP A 969 16.62 -12.30 -3.04
C ASP A 969 16.48 -11.75 -4.48
N PRO A 970 17.19 -12.30 -5.48
CA PRO A 970 16.96 -11.94 -6.86
C PRO A 970 15.63 -12.50 -7.40
N VAL A 971 14.98 -11.74 -8.27
CA VAL A 971 13.72 -12.12 -8.94
C VAL A 971 13.95 -12.44 -10.41
N ARG A 972 13.21 -13.42 -10.96
CA ARG A 972 13.40 -13.92 -12.34
C ARG A 972 12.08 -14.07 -13.09
N ALA A 973 12.01 -13.45 -14.27
CA ALA A 973 10.97 -13.73 -15.29
C ALA A 973 11.56 -14.59 -16.42
N LEU A 974 10.91 -15.72 -16.69
CA LEU A 974 11.28 -16.69 -17.71
C LEU A 974 10.25 -16.66 -18.84
N PHE A 975 10.69 -16.51 -20.08
CA PHE A 975 9.82 -16.42 -21.26
C PHE A 975 10.03 -17.64 -22.17
N SER A 976 8.93 -18.29 -22.56
CA SER A 976 8.92 -19.53 -23.35
C SER A 976 8.18 -19.35 -24.67
N ARG A 977 8.68 -19.95 -25.77
CA ARG A 977 8.02 -19.87 -27.08
C ARG A 977 6.89 -20.90 -27.21
N CYS A 978 5.64 -20.46 -27.08
CA CYS A 978 4.43 -21.26 -27.21
C CYS A 978 4.14 -21.65 -28.67
N VAL A 979 4.82 -22.67 -29.20
CA VAL A 979 4.52 -23.22 -30.53
C VAL A 979 3.14 -23.91 -30.52
N THR A 980 2.30 -23.65 -31.52
CA THR A 980 0.99 -24.31 -31.64
C THR A 980 1.17 -25.79 -32.02
N VAL A 981 0.92 -26.70 -31.07
CA VAL A 981 1.02 -28.14 -31.29
C VAL A 981 -0.13 -28.62 -32.16
N THR A 982 0.16 -28.87 -33.44
CA THR A 982 -0.81 -29.39 -34.41
C THR A 982 -0.67 -30.91 -34.51
N ALA A 983 -1.60 -31.66 -33.94
CA ALA A 983 -1.59 -33.11 -34.10
C ALA A 983 -1.95 -33.53 -35.55
N PRO A 984 -1.41 -34.66 -36.05
CA PRO A 984 -1.87 -35.24 -37.31
C PRO A 984 -3.39 -35.50 -37.28
N GLU A 985 -4.13 -35.11 -38.32
CA GLU A 985 -5.60 -35.30 -38.45
C GLU A 985 -6.11 -36.75 -38.24
N ASN A 986 -5.20 -37.74 -38.19
CA ASN A 986 -5.50 -39.15 -38.05
C ASN A 986 -4.55 -39.86 -37.05
N ALA A 987 -3.97 -39.13 -36.10
CA ALA A 987 -3.10 -39.71 -35.09
C ALA A 987 -3.83 -40.81 -34.29
N LYS A 988 -3.13 -41.89 -33.96
CA LYS A 988 -3.69 -43.03 -33.25
C LYS A 988 -2.91 -43.31 -31.99
N ILE A 989 -3.62 -43.68 -30.95
CA ILE A 989 -3.06 -44.39 -29.80
C ILE A 989 -3.27 -45.89 -30.05
N VAL A 990 -2.29 -46.70 -29.70
CA VAL A 990 -2.30 -48.16 -29.72
C VAL A 990 -1.87 -48.62 -28.34
N ALA A 991 -2.79 -49.22 -27.59
CA ALA A 991 -2.50 -49.87 -26.32
C ALA A 991 -2.37 -51.38 -26.55
N ASN A 992 -1.39 -51.99 -25.90
CA ASN A 992 -1.09 -53.42 -26.01
C ASN A 992 -0.93 -54.03 -24.62
N ALA A 993 -1.16 -55.33 -24.50
CA ALA A 993 -0.76 -56.10 -23.34
C ALA A 993 0.77 -56.13 -23.23
N GLY A 994 1.32 -55.43 -22.23
CA GLY A 994 2.73 -55.46 -21.85
C GLY A 994 3.03 -56.54 -20.82
N VAL A 995 4.31 -56.67 -20.46
CA VAL A 995 4.77 -57.71 -19.50
C VAL A 995 4.36 -57.39 -18.05
N ASN A 996 4.26 -56.10 -17.73
CA ASN A 996 3.97 -55.56 -16.39
C ASN A 996 2.73 -54.64 -16.36
N GLY A 997 1.95 -54.52 -17.43
CA GLY A 997 0.90 -53.50 -17.53
C GLY A 997 0.42 -53.27 -18.95
N ILE A 998 -0.24 -52.13 -19.20
CA ILE A 998 -0.68 -51.72 -20.54
C ILE A 998 0.40 -50.84 -21.18
N ASP A 999 0.93 -51.29 -22.33
CA ASP A 999 1.90 -50.55 -23.14
C ASP A 999 1.17 -49.66 -24.16
N LEU A 1000 1.12 -48.36 -23.88
CA LEU A 1000 0.61 -47.31 -24.77
C LEU A 1000 1.71 -46.87 -25.75
N ASN A 1001 1.35 -46.69 -27.02
CA ASN A 1001 2.19 -46.11 -28.06
C ASN A 1001 1.32 -45.28 -29.02
N TRP A 1002 1.74 -44.09 -29.41
CA TRP A 1002 0.93 -43.21 -30.27
C TRP A 1002 1.70 -42.55 -31.42
N ASP A 1003 0.96 -42.11 -32.43
CA ASP A 1003 1.49 -41.26 -33.49
C ASP A 1003 1.84 -39.88 -32.89
N GLY A 1004 3.14 -39.59 -32.73
CA GLY A 1004 3.62 -38.34 -32.15
C GLY A 1004 3.40 -37.10 -33.02
N VAL A 1005 3.45 -35.93 -32.38
CA VAL A 1005 3.46 -34.62 -33.02
C VAL A 1005 4.86 -34.18 -33.42
N SER A 1006 4.96 -33.19 -34.31
CA SER A 1006 6.22 -32.60 -34.77
C SER A 1006 6.50 -31.29 -34.04
N LEU A 1007 7.64 -31.25 -33.32
CA LEU A 1007 8.20 -30.13 -32.54
C LEU A 1007 7.64 -29.96 -31.11
N SER A 1008 8.57 -30.00 -30.14
CA SER A 1008 8.52 -29.43 -28.79
C SER A 1008 7.18 -29.56 -28.03
N ALA A 1009 6.72 -30.80 -27.86
CA ALA A 1009 5.53 -31.11 -27.07
C ALA A 1009 5.79 -32.25 -26.09
N SER A 1010 5.35 -32.11 -24.84
CA SER A 1010 5.15 -33.23 -23.93
C SER A 1010 3.75 -33.82 -24.12
N TYR A 1011 3.55 -35.04 -23.63
CA TYR A 1011 2.30 -35.77 -23.69
C TYR A 1011 1.81 -36.08 -22.29
N GLN A 1012 0.65 -35.54 -21.94
CA GLN A 1012 -0.08 -35.91 -20.74
C GLN A 1012 -0.92 -37.16 -21.02
N VAL A 1013 -0.68 -38.19 -20.23
CA VAL A 1013 -1.37 -39.48 -20.24
C VAL A 1013 -2.49 -39.41 -19.22
N TRP A 1014 -3.72 -39.61 -19.69
CA TRP A 1014 -4.91 -39.57 -18.84
C TRP A 1014 -5.64 -40.92 -18.86
N GLU A 1015 -6.22 -41.30 -17.73
CA GLU A 1015 -6.94 -42.55 -17.54
C GLU A 1015 -8.32 -42.31 -16.92
N SER A 1016 -9.34 -43.06 -17.33
CA SER A 1016 -10.63 -43.09 -16.63
C SER A 1016 -11.32 -44.44 -16.80
N ALA A 1017 -12.17 -44.79 -15.82
CA ALA A 1017 -13.11 -45.90 -15.94
C ALA A 1017 -14.33 -45.56 -16.83
N ASN A 1018 -14.52 -44.27 -17.17
CA ASN A 1018 -15.64 -43.82 -18.00
C ASN A 1018 -15.23 -43.70 -19.48
N PRO A 1019 -15.96 -44.33 -20.42
CA PRO A 1019 -15.74 -44.10 -21.84
C PRO A 1019 -16.06 -42.64 -22.19
N TYR A 1020 -15.26 -42.07 -23.12
CA TYR A 1020 -15.44 -40.71 -23.62
C TYR A 1020 -15.22 -39.57 -22.61
N PHE A 1021 -14.51 -39.83 -21.50
CA PHE A 1021 -14.10 -38.77 -20.58
C PHE A 1021 -13.26 -37.69 -21.29
N SER A 1022 -13.48 -36.44 -20.91
CA SER A 1022 -12.56 -35.32 -21.21
C SER A 1022 -11.88 -35.01 -19.88
N PRO A 1023 -10.55 -35.05 -19.78
CA PRO A 1023 -9.89 -34.57 -18.58
C PRO A 1023 -10.10 -33.06 -18.45
N ASP A 1024 -10.29 -32.59 -17.24
CA ASP A 1024 -10.27 -31.17 -16.89
C ASP A 1024 -8.93 -30.84 -16.22
N PRO A 1025 -8.00 -30.13 -16.88
CA PRO A 1025 -6.69 -29.82 -16.31
C PRO A 1025 -6.72 -29.01 -15.01
N GLN A 1026 -7.85 -28.38 -14.65
CA GLN A 1026 -7.99 -27.62 -13.40
C GLN A 1026 -8.38 -28.51 -12.21
N THR A 1027 -8.98 -29.68 -12.45
CA THR A 1027 -9.47 -30.57 -11.37
C THR A 1027 -8.92 -31.99 -11.40
N ASP A 1028 -8.42 -32.44 -12.55
CA ASP A 1028 -7.88 -33.77 -12.76
C ASP A 1028 -6.34 -33.73 -12.87
N THR A 1029 -5.65 -34.69 -12.24
CA THR A 1029 -4.21 -34.88 -12.40
C THR A 1029 -3.92 -35.95 -13.48
N PRO A 1030 -2.98 -35.73 -14.42
CA PRO A 1030 -2.61 -36.76 -15.38
C PRO A 1030 -1.90 -37.95 -14.70
N LEU A 1031 -2.09 -39.15 -15.25
CA LEU A 1031 -1.43 -40.37 -14.78
C LEU A 1031 0.10 -40.30 -14.95
N ALA A 1032 0.55 -39.60 -16.00
CA ALA A 1032 1.94 -39.24 -16.23
C ALA A 1032 2.05 -38.11 -17.26
N GLU A 1033 3.18 -37.41 -17.26
CA GLU A 1033 3.62 -36.58 -18.38
C GLU A 1033 4.94 -37.13 -18.96
N THR A 1034 5.07 -37.17 -20.29
CA THR A 1034 6.27 -37.72 -20.94
C THR A 1034 6.53 -37.11 -22.31
N GLU A 1035 7.79 -36.99 -22.70
CA GLU A 1035 8.21 -36.58 -24.06
C GLU A 1035 8.23 -37.75 -25.06
N ASN A 1036 8.18 -38.99 -24.56
CA ASN A 1036 8.18 -40.19 -25.40
C ASN A 1036 6.80 -40.41 -26.03
N THR A 1037 6.75 -40.97 -27.24
CA THR A 1037 5.47 -41.41 -27.85
C THR A 1037 4.97 -42.75 -27.29
N THR A 1038 5.44 -43.15 -26.10
CA THR A 1038 5.19 -44.44 -25.47
C THR A 1038 5.16 -44.31 -23.95
N TYR A 1039 4.23 -45.00 -23.30
CA TYR A 1039 4.10 -45.06 -21.84
C TYR A 1039 3.63 -46.46 -21.41
N THR A 1040 4.11 -46.96 -20.28
CA THR A 1040 3.64 -48.23 -19.70
C THR A 1040 2.93 -47.93 -18.39
N ASP A 1041 1.63 -48.25 -18.33
CA ASP A 1041 0.83 -48.17 -17.12
C ASP A 1041 0.95 -49.49 -16.35
N GLU A 1042 1.78 -49.53 -15.30
CA GLU A 1042 1.96 -50.69 -14.43
C GLU A 1042 0.82 -50.85 -13.39
N ASN A 1043 -0.05 -49.85 -13.21
CA ASN A 1043 -1.17 -49.86 -12.25
C ASN A 1043 -2.44 -50.50 -12.83
N SER A 1044 -2.58 -50.53 -14.15
CA SER A 1044 -3.63 -51.26 -14.90
C SER A 1044 -3.68 -52.78 -14.68
N LEU A 1045 -2.79 -53.35 -13.86
CA LEU A 1045 -2.79 -54.76 -13.46
C LEU A 1045 -3.91 -55.08 -12.44
N GLY A 1046 -5.17 -55.18 -12.91
CA GLY A 1046 -6.34 -55.16 -12.02
C GLY A 1046 -7.48 -56.15 -12.30
N ASP A 1047 -8.65 -55.76 -11.78
CA ASP A 1047 -9.92 -56.51 -11.79
C ASP A 1047 -10.47 -56.62 -13.22
N PRO A 1048 -10.75 -57.84 -13.75
CA PRO A 1048 -11.37 -58.04 -15.07
C PRO A 1048 -12.85 -57.57 -15.16
N ALA A 1049 -13.32 -56.75 -14.22
CA ALA A 1049 -14.60 -56.05 -14.27
C ALA A 1049 -14.44 -54.52 -14.40
N THR A 1050 -13.22 -54.00 -14.47
CA THR A 1050 -12.91 -52.57 -14.62
C THR A 1050 -12.39 -52.29 -16.01
N ASN A 1051 -13.05 -51.37 -16.72
CA ASN A 1051 -12.62 -50.91 -18.03
C ASN A 1051 -11.63 -49.75 -17.87
N HIS A 1052 -10.52 -49.79 -18.59
CA HIS A 1052 -9.57 -48.67 -18.64
C HIS A 1052 -9.68 -47.96 -20.00
N TYR A 1053 -9.90 -46.64 -19.97
CA TYR A 1053 -9.93 -45.77 -21.15
C TYR A 1053 -8.81 -44.73 -21.03
N TYR A 1054 -8.04 -44.56 -22.11
CA TYR A 1054 -6.91 -43.63 -22.14
C TYR A 1054 -7.15 -42.50 -23.13
N THR A 1055 -6.76 -41.29 -22.72
CA THR A 1055 -6.66 -40.11 -23.57
C THR A 1055 -5.21 -39.63 -23.53
N ILE A 1056 -4.63 -39.34 -24.70
CA ILE A 1056 -3.32 -38.69 -24.79
C ILE A 1056 -3.54 -37.26 -25.28
N THR A 1057 -3.09 -36.29 -24.49
CA THR A 1057 -3.11 -34.86 -24.82
C THR A 1057 -1.67 -34.41 -25.04
N ALA A 1058 -1.35 -33.95 -26.24
CA ALA A 1058 -0.09 -33.27 -26.48
C ALA A 1058 -0.21 -31.82 -25.99
N VAL A 1059 0.66 -31.37 -25.10
CA VAL A 1059 0.72 -29.99 -24.58
C VAL A 1059 1.98 -29.32 -25.12
N ASN A 1060 1.93 -28.00 -25.33
CA ASN A 1060 3.11 -27.25 -25.77
C ASN A 1060 3.98 -26.80 -24.57
N ALA A 1061 5.05 -26.07 -24.87
CA ALA A 1061 5.99 -25.55 -23.87
C ALA A 1061 5.37 -24.67 -22.76
N CYS A 1062 4.14 -24.18 -22.97
CA CYS A 1062 3.37 -23.28 -22.11
C CYS A 1062 2.10 -23.97 -21.58
N GLY A 1063 2.11 -25.31 -21.46
CA GLY A 1063 0.96 -26.11 -20.96
C GLY A 1063 -0.25 -26.19 -21.90
N ASN A 1064 -0.33 -25.37 -22.94
CA ASN A 1064 -1.48 -25.29 -23.83
C ASN A 1064 -1.71 -26.61 -24.59
N ALA A 1065 -2.87 -27.22 -24.36
CA ALA A 1065 -3.28 -28.49 -24.95
C ALA A 1065 -3.62 -28.37 -26.45
N SER A 1066 -3.17 -29.36 -27.23
CA SER A 1066 -3.61 -29.52 -28.62
C SER A 1066 -5.10 -29.88 -28.67
N ALA A 1067 -5.88 -29.21 -29.54
CA ALA A 1067 -7.31 -29.42 -29.73
C ALA A 1067 -7.71 -30.81 -30.30
N LEU A 1068 -6.79 -31.78 -30.32
CA LEU A 1068 -6.95 -33.12 -30.88
C LEU A 1068 -6.54 -34.18 -29.86
N SER A 1069 -7.37 -34.36 -28.83
CA SER A 1069 -7.26 -35.49 -27.88
C SER A 1069 -7.70 -36.78 -28.58
N ASN A 1070 -6.77 -37.72 -28.78
CA ASN A 1070 -7.14 -39.05 -29.25
C ASN A 1070 -7.55 -39.93 -28.07
N ARG A 1071 -8.53 -40.80 -28.30
CA ARG A 1071 -9.06 -41.73 -27.29
C ARG A 1071 -8.85 -43.16 -27.73
N ILE A 1072 -8.50 -44.02 -26.78
CA ILE A 1072 -8.47 -45.47 -27.01
C ILE A 1072 -9.64 -46.18 -26.32
N GLY A 1073 -10.14 -47.23 -26.96
CA GLY A 1073 -11.28 -48.01 -26.48
C GLY A 1073 -10.93 -48.95 -25.33
N GLU A 1074 -11.98 -49.57 -24.80
CA GLU A 1074 -12.03 -50.53 -23.69
C GLU A 1074 -10.95 -51.64 -23.76
N PHE A 1075 -10.08 -51.72 -22.74
CA PHE A 1075 -9.18 -52.85 -22.49
C PHE A 1075 -9.67 -53.69 -21.32
N ASP A 1076 -10.00 -54.95 -21.62
CA ASP A 1076 -10.90 -55.81 -20.81
C ASP A 1076 -10.22 -57.14 -20.42
N PHE A 1077 -8.91 -57.09 -20.12
CA PHE A 1077 -8.07 -58.27 -19.87
C PHE A 1077 -7.19 -58.11 -18.62
N ALA A 1078 -7.49 -58.88 -17.58
CA ALA A 1078 -6.62 -59.01 -16.41
C ALA A 1078 -5.29 -59.67 -16.78
N LEU A 1079 -4.23 -58.87 -16.86
CA LEU A 1079 -2.86 -59.33 -17.04
C LEU A 1079 -2.39 -60.06 -15.78
N THR A 1080 -2.02 -61.33 -15.94
CA THR A 1080 -1.41 -62.11 -14.84
C THR A 1080 0.11 -62.10 -15.05
N PRO A 1081 0.93 -61.69 -14.05
CA PRO A 1081 2.36 -61.56 -14.25
C PRO A 1081 3.03 -62.82 -14.84
N GLY A 1082 3.56 -62.70 -16.06
CA GLY A 1082 4.33 -63.74 -16.75
C GLY A 1082 3.60 -64.61 -17.80
N ASN A 1083 2.50 -64.15 -18.40
CA ASN A 1083 1.84 -64.80 -19.55
C ASN A 1083 1.90 -63.94 -20.82
#